data_AF-A0A928JU74-F1
#
_entry.id   AF-A0A928JU74-F1
#
_cell.length_a   1.000
_cell.length_b   1.000
_cell.length_c   1.000
_cell.angle_alpha   90.00
_cell.angle_beta   90.00
_cell.angle_gamma   90.00
#
_symmetry.space_group_name_H-M   'P 1'
#
loop_
_entity.id
_entity.type
_entity.pdbx_description
1 polymer ?
#
loop_
_entity_poly.entity_id
_entity_poly.type
_entity_poly.pdbx_seq_one_letter_code
_entity_poly.pdbx_strand_id
1 'polypeptide(L)'
;MKPKKGFHITKALLRFLCVALTLLIIGSTSVCAKEAQKVIRVGWFESPFNQTDDLGRRSGYSYEYQQEIASYTGWRYEYVEGSWSDLLEMLKEGKIDLLSDVSYTSERSDEMMFSSLPMGTEEYYLFTTPNNIDISATDFTTFNGKKIGVNKDSVQAEFFREWEKTNDVNAELVELSGTESENMSKLVSGKIDMYLTLESFVDSDITVPVCEIASSDFYFAVSNSRSDILSELNYAMNFIQDGNPFYNQQLYTKYLKGTKVNSYFTSNEIKWLAKHGKIRIGYQDNYLAFCAQDPKTGKLTGALKDYLETASSSIENVRPEFESIAYPTAQAALDALKKGEVDCVFPVNLTDYYGEVKGYSITTPLMNTEMSAIVSEPNQDTLFKKERVTVAVNAGNPNYDMFLLDNFPEWRSVYFENTAECLKAISDGRADCLLMSSYRVNDISEECEKYNLIALNAGVKLDYCIGVRRDNSTLYSILNKMISVVPDNTMSKALSFYDAEDEDSAFFSYLKANRVRIIGFATPVVLALLALLWYLNRTRRKAKQSEALISAIETDELTGLYTKNFFFEYANRMYAVNPDKPMDGIVINIIRFHAVNAANGRVFGDSVLAAIGEEILDFVAENDGIAGRSESDQFAIYCPHMTDSRILFERLQKKLDSLSSNTSIRLRMGVMPWKNGTDPQELLEHALIACNMARGLYKENLIIFDENMRQKEEFEEQLINDLRRAIDEHELVVYYQPKYDIQTEPPTLHSAEALVRWKHPKFGLIGSSDFIPLFERNGQIGLIDNYVWRETVKQAAKWKEKYNVAFPISVNLSRIDIFDSSLETTFDSLLEEFNLDTDAIEIEVTESAYTENAEELIDIIKSLRKKGYKIQMDDFGTGYSSLNMLSSMPIDALKMDKAFITDLTFSEKQIQLVELILDIAKDLNLPVIAEGVETEEQMLMLKKLGCDIAQGYYFAKPIPPEKFEKRILEKQN
;
A
#
# COMPACT_ATOMS: atom_id res chain seq x y z
N MET A 1 10.41 78.80 -33.27
CA MET A 1 11.31 79.44 -32.29
C MET A 1 12.54 78.54 -32.10
N LYS A 2 13.76 79.05 -32.30
CA LYS A 2 15.01 78.41 -31.80
C LYS A 2 15.17 78.77 -30.31
N PRO A 3 15.74 77.89 -29.45
CA PRO A 3 17.20 77.73 -29.28
C PRO A 3 17.65 76.24 -29.13
N LYS A 4 18.78 75.80 -29.70
CA LYS A 4 20.20 75.78 -29.23
C LYS A 4 20.61 74.67 -28.22
N LYS A 5 21.32 73.67 -28.79
CA LYS A 5 22.60 73.00 -28.40
C LYS A 5 22.99 72.78 -26.92
N GLY A 6 23.31 71.50 -26.63
CA GLY A 6 24.27 70.96 -25.64
C GLY A 6 23.97 69.47 -25.45
N PHE A 7 24.86 68.48 -25.41
CA PHE A 7 26.32 68.39 -25.41
C PHE A 7 26.68 66.95 -25.82
N HIS A 8 27.72 66.76 -26.64
CA HIS A 8 28.24 65.47 -27.12
C HIS A 8 29.17 64.84 -26.07
N ILE A 9 28.72 63.93 -25.20
CA ILE A 9 29.63 63.10 -24.36
C ILE A 9 29.21 61.61 -24.22
N THR A 10 28.00 61.19 -24.61
CA THR A 10 27.50 59.85 -24.21
C THR A 10 27.92 58.65 -25.07
N LYS A 11 28.54 58.84 -26.25
CA LYS A 11 28.90 57.72 -27.15
C LYS A 11 30.34 57.21 -27.05
N ALA A 12 31.26 57.98 -26.47
CA ALA A 12 32.66 57.57 -26.32
C ALA A 12 32.91 56.77 -25.04
N LEU A 13 32.27 57.16 -23.92
CA LEU A 13 32.33 56.41 -22.66
C LEU A 13 31.69 55.02 -22.77
N LEU A 14 30.59 54.90 -23.53
CA LEU A 14 29.91 53.61 -23.71
C LEU A 14 30.74 52.62 -24.53
N ARG A 15 31.54 53.10 -25.50
CA ARG A 15 32.44 52.25 -26.30
C ARG A 15 33.67 51.79 -25.52
N PHE A 16 34.19 52.62 -24.61
CA PHE A 16 35.30 52.22 -23.74
C PHE A 16 34.85 51.23 -22.67
N LEU A 17 33.63 51.38 -22.13
CA LEU A 17 33.04 50.43 -21.19
C LEU A 17 32.75 49.07 -21.86
N CYS A 18 32.24 49.05 -23.10
CA CYS A 18 32.01 47.81 -23.83
C CYS A 18 33.29 47.06 -24.24
N VAL A 19 34.39 47.76 -24.52
CA VAL A 19 35.69 47.11 -24.84
C VAL A 19 36.39 46.60 -23.58
N ALA A 20 36.26 47.29 -22.45
CA ALA A 20 36.78 46.81 -21.16
C ALA A 20 35.98 45.60 -20.63
N LEU A 21 34.65 45.58 -20.82
CA LEU A 21 33.81 44.43 -20.47
C LEU A 21 34.01 43.23 -21.39
N THR A 22 34.33 43.43 -22.68
CA THR A 22 34.64 42.30 -23.59
C THR A 22 36.03 41.70 -23.31
N LEU A 23 37.00 42.47 -22.82
CA LEU A 23 38.30 41.93 -22.37
C LEU A 23 38.25 41.23 -21.00
N LEU A 24 37.25 41.54 -20.16
CA LEU A 24 37.00 40.84 -18.89
C LEU A 24 36.24 39.51 -19.07
N ILE A 25 35.54 39.32 -20.19
CA ILE A 25 34.76 38.10 -20.48
C ILE A 25 35.59 37.04 -21.25
N ILE A 26 36.79 37.40 -21.76
CA ILE A 26 37.71 36.45 -22.44
C ILE A 26 38.76 35.87 -21.46
N GLY A 27 38.67 36.19 -20.17
CA GLY A 27 39.66 35.85 -19.14
C GLY A 27 39.20 34.83 -18.10
N SER A 28 38.41 33.81 -18.47
CA SER A 28 38.16 32.67 -17.58
C SER A 28 37.59 31.48 -18.36
N THR A 29 38.43 30.87 -19.21
CA THR A 29 38.28 29.44 -19.49
C THR A 29 38.72 28.70 -18.25
N SER A 30 37.80 28.48 -17.31
CA SER A 30 37.92 27.34 -16.42
C SER A 30 37.81 26.11 -17.31
N VAL A 31 38.95 25.48 -17.57
CA VAL A 31 39.01 24.13 -18.11
C VAL A 31 38.29 23.26 -17.08
N CYS A 32 37.01 22.98 -17.32
CA CYS A 32 36.35 21.87 -16.64
C CYS A 32 36.93 20.62 -17.30
N ALA A 33 38.00 20.10 -16.71
CA ALA A 33 38.45 18.76 -17.00
C ALA A 33 37.24 17.84 -16.76
N LYS A 34 36.85 17.04 -17.77
CA LYS A 34 36.07 15.84 -17.51
C LYS A 34 36.88 15.02 -16.50
N GLU A 35 36.50 15.02 -15.23
CA GLU A 35 37.06 14.06 -14.29
C GLU A 35 36.77 12.67 -14.86
N ALA A 36 37.83 11.91 -15.09
CA ALA A 36 37.70 10.54 -15.55
C ALA A 36 36.92 9.78 -14.48
N GLN A 37 35.75 9.25 -14.85
CA GLN A 37 34.92 8.44 -13.97
C GLN A 37 35.76 7.28 -13.41
N LYS A 38 35.98 7.25 -12.09
CA LYS A 38 36.86 6.26 -11.46
C LYS A 38 36.22 4.88 -11.55
N VAL A 39 36.96 3.92 -12.10
CA VAL A 39 36.58 2.51 -12.11
C VAL A 39 37.14 1.83 -10.87
N ILE A 40 36.27 1.15 -10.11
CA ILE A 40 36.59 0.45 -8.87
C ILE A 40 36.38 -1.04 -9.09
N ARG A 41 37.43 -1.84 -8.94
CA ARG A 41 37.35 -3.31 -9.01
C ARG A 41 36.80 -3.84 -7.69
N VAL A 42 35.63 -4.46 -7.71
CA VAL A 42 34.90 -4.94 -6.52
C VAL A 42 34.84 -6.46 -6.52
N GLY A 43 35.13 -7.09 -5.39
CA GLY A 43 34.95 -8.53 -5.25
C GLY A 43 33.46 -8.93 -5.26
N TRP A 44 33.12 -10.00 -5.97
CA TRP A 44 31.77 -10.56 -6.10
C TRP A 44 31.73 -12.04 -5.73
N PHE A 45 30.95 -12.39 -4.70
CA PHE A 45 30.69 -13.77 -4.30
C PHE A 45 29.20 -13.96 -4.05
N GLU A 46 28.61 -15.03 -4.58
CA GLU A 46 27.17 -15.31 -4.48
C GLU A 46 26.73 -15.51 -3.02
N SER A 47 25.83 -14.64 -2.56
CA SER A 47 25.34 -14.54 -1.17
C SER A 47 24.13 -13.59 -1.09
N PRO A 48 23.41 -13.50 0.04
CA PRO A 48 22.43 -12.43 0.26
C PRO A 48 22.99 -11.00 0.08
N PHE A 49 24.30 -10.84 0.19
CA PHE A 49 24.98 -9.57 -0.10
C PHE A 49 25.11 -9.27 -1.59
N ASN A 50 25.34 -10.29 -2.41
CA ASN A 50 25.48 -10.18 -3.86
C ASN A 50 24.83 -11.41 -4.52
N GLN A 51 23.70 -11.21 -5.18
CA GLN A 51 22.93 -12.24 -5.85
C GLN A 51 22.91 -11.99 -7.34
N THR A 52 23.19 -13.03 -8.11
CA THR A 52 22.92 -13.06 -9.55
C THR A 52 21.77 -14.01 -9.80
N ASP A 53 20.70 -13.51 -10.43
CA ASP A 53 19.59 -14.37 -10.82
C ASP A 53 19.87 -15.18 -12.09
N ASP A 54 18.95 -16.08 -12.46
CA ASP A 54 19.07 -16.93 -13.65
C ASP A 54 19.22 -16.15 -14.98
N LEU A 55 18.90 -14.85 -14.98
CA LEU A 55 19.00 -13.96 -16.14
C LEU A 55 20.29 -13.13 -16.12
N GLY A 56 21.16 -13.31 -15.12
CA GLY A 56 22.40 -12.55 -14.97
C GLY A 56 22.24 -11.17 -14.33
N ARG A 57 21.05 -10.84 -13.79
CA ARG A 57 20.81 -9.55 -13.13
C ARG A 57 21.35 -9.58 -11.70
N ARG A 58 21.99 -8.48 -11.29
CA ARG A 58 22.60 -8.32 -9.97
C ARG A 58 21.65 -7.66 -8.98
N SER A 59 21.58 -8.20 -7.77
CA SER A 59 20.87 -7.63 -6.62
C SER A 59 21.58 -8.00 -5.32
N GLY A 60 21.07 -7.58 -4.18
CA GLY A 60 21.63 -7.92 -2.86
C GLY A 60 22.07 -6.71 -2.05
N TYR A 61 22.30 -6.95 -0.76
CA TYR A 61 22.61 -5.91 0.21
C TYR A 61 23.80 -5.03 -0.23
N SER A 62 24.91 -5.66 -0.57
CA SER A 62 26.15 -4.96 -0.94
C SER A 62 26.04 -4.30 -2.30
N TYR A 63 25.39 -4.94 -3.27
CA TYR A 63 25.16 -4.38 -4.59
C TYR A 63 24.35 -3.08 -4.54
N GLU A 64 23.20 -3.07 -3.85
CA GLU A 64 22.35 -1.86 -3.77
C GLU A 64 23.02 -0.74 -2.95
N TYR A 65 23.77 -1.09 -1.89
CA TYR A 65 24.56 -0.10 -1.16
C TYR A 65 25.63 0.53 -2.07
N GLN A 66 26.33 -0.27 -2.87
CA GLN A 66 27.31 0.22 -3.85
C GLN A 66 26.66 1.15 -4.88
N GLN A 67 25.46 0.83 -5.41
CA GLN A 67 24.76 1.72 -6.35
C GLN A 67 24.41 3.07 -5.71
N GLU A 68 24.00 3.06 -4.44
CA GLU A 68 23.74 4.30 -3.70
C GLU A 68 25.04 5.10 -3.49
N ILE A 69 26.15 4.44 -3.13
CA ILE A 69 27.47 5.10 -3.05
C ILE A 69 27.86 5.73 -4.39
N ALA A 70 27.68 4.99 -5.50
CA ALA A 70 27.96 5.49 -6.85
C ALA A 70 27.11 6.71 -7.21
N SER A 71 25.91 6.84 -6.67
CA SER A 71 25.05 8.03 -6.89
C SER A 71 25.63 9.30 -6.25
N TYR A 72 26.47 9.18 -5.21
CA TYR A 72 27.16 10.31 -4.59
C TYR A 72 28.61 10.50 -5.07
N THR A 73 29.29 9.44 -5.48
CA THR A 73 30.72 9.47 -5.89
C THR A 73 30.93 9.47 -7.40
N GLY A 74 29.94 9.06 -8.18
CA GLY A 74 30.05 8.82 -9.62
C GLY A 74 30.87 7.58 -9.99
N TRP A 75 31.21 6.70 -9.03
CA TRP A 75 32.02 5.51 -9.30
C TRP A 75 31.38 4.55 -10.30
N ARG A 76 32.21 3.85 -11.07
CA ARG A 76 31.80 2.70 -11.88
C ARG A 76 32.44 1.43 -11.32
N TYR A 77 31.66 0.37 -11.15
CA TYR A 77 32.18 -0.88 -10.59
C TYR A 77 32.54 -1.90 -11.67
N GLU A 78 33.67 -2.58 -11.48
CA GLU A 78 34.08 -3.76 -12.24
C GLU A 78 34.08 -4.95 -11.28
N TYR A 79 33.17 -5.90 -11.47
CA TYR A 79 33.00 -7.02 -10.56
C TYR A 79 33.97 -8.16 -10.88
N VAL A 80 34.71 -8.59 -9.86
CA VAL A 80 35.67 -9.69 -9.93
C VAL A 80 35.12 -10.85 -9.13
N GLU A 81 34.75 -11.93 -9.81
CA GLU A 81 34.11 -13.10 -9.20
C GLU A 81 35.14 -14.04 -8.57
N GLY A 82 34.81 -14.60 -7.40
CA GLY A 82 35.65 -15.55 -6.69
C GLY A 82 35.02 -16.07 -5.41
N SER A 83 35.69 -16.99 -4.71
CA SER A 83 35.30 -17.33 -3.34
C SER A 83 35.63 -16.16 -2.40
N TRP A 84 34.89 -16.01 -1.30
CA TRP A 84 35.14 -14.92 -0.35
C TRP A 84 36.60 -14.88 0.13
N SER A 85 37.20 -16.05 0.42
CA SER A 85 38.61 -16.16 0.82
C SER A 85 39.58 -15.73 -0.28
N ASP A 86 39.32 -16.10 -1.53
CA ASP A 86 40.18 -15.69 -2.66
C ASP A 86 40.09 -14.19 -2.89
N LEU A 87 38.88 -13.62 -2.79
CA LEU A 87 38.66 -12.18 -2.97
C LEU A 87 39.31 -11.36 -1.86
N LEU A 88 39.28 -11.84 -0.61
CA LEU A 88 39.99 -11.19 0.49
C LEU A 88 41.50 -11.15 0.22
N GLU A 89 42.08 -12.26 -0.25
CA GLU A 89 43.51 -12.30 -0.59
C GLU A 89 43.83 -11.36 -1.77
N MET A 90 42.96 -11.32 -2.78
CA MET A 90 43.07 -10.39 -3.90
C MET A 90 43.00 -8.92 -3.46
N LEU A 91 42.23 -8.58 -2.42
CA LEU A 91 42.16 -7.23 -1.86
C LEU A 91 43.49 -6.83 -1.21
N LYS A 92 44.07 -7.74 -0.40
CA LYS A 92 45.38 -7.55 0.25
C LYS A 92 46.50 -7.36 -0.76
N GLU A 93 46.48 -8.13 -1.84
CA GLU A 93 47.45 -8.01 -2.94
C GLU A 93 47.20 -6.78 -3.85
N GLY A 94 46.09 -6.06 -3.69
CA GLY A 94 45.71 -4.92 -4.52
C GLY A 94 45.19 -5.27 -5.93
N LYS A 95 44.80 -6.54 -6.13
CA LYS A 95 44.16 -7.01 -7.37
C LYS A 95 42.70 -6.55 -7.49
N ILE A 96 42.03 -6.35 -6.36
CA ILE A 96 40.74 -5.64 -6.28
C ILE A 96 40.87 -4.43 -5.36
N ASP A 97 39.99 -3.46 -5.54
CA ASP A 97 40.03 -2.17 -4.86
C ASP A 97 39.11 -2.12 -3.63
N LEU A 98 37.95 -2.79 -3.71
CA LEU A 98 36.89 -2.77 -2.70
C LEU A 98 36.33 -4.19 -2.48
N LEU A 99 36.06 -4.55 -1.23
CA LEU A 99 35.33 -5.76 -0.87
C LEU A 99 34.26 -5.40 0.17
N SER A 100 33.06 -5.94 -0.01
CA SER A 100 31.97 -5.77 0.95
C SER A 100 31.92 -6.97 1.90
N ASP A 101 31.14 -6.88 2.98
CA ASP A 101 30.98 -7.97 3.93
C ASP A 101 32.32 -8.43 4.55
N VAL A 102 33.04 -7.46 5.12
CA VAL A 102 34.32 -7.71 5.81
C VAL A 102 34.23 -7.22 7.25
N SER A 103 34.33 -8.15 8.21
CA SER A 103 34.43 -7.82 9.63
C SER A 103 35.78 -7.17 9.94
N TYR A 104 35.75 -6.13 10.76
CA TYR A 104 36.95 -5.45 11.24
C TYR A 104 37.71 -6.32 12.26
N THR A 105 39.02 -6.49 12.08
CA THR A 105 39.92 -6.99 13.12
C THR A 105 41.19 -6.14 13.15
N SER A 106 41.86 -6.09 14.30
CA SER A 106 43.13 -5.33 14.42
C SER A 106 44.17 -5.84 13.42
N GLU A 107 44.27 -7.16 13.22
CA GLU A 107 45.18 -7.77 12.25
C GLU A 107 44.84 -7.37 10.80
N ARG A 108 43.55 -7.37 10.41
CA ARG A 108 43.14 -6.94 9.07
C ARG A 108 43.41 -5.45 8.83
N SER A 109 43.28 -4.61 9.86
CA SER A 109 43.53 -3.17 9.72
C SER A 109 44.97 -2.80 9.37
N ASP A 110 45.92 -3.72 9.60
CA ASP A 110 47.32 -3.57 9.15
C ASP A 110 47.47 -3.88 7.63
N GLU A 111 46.56 -4.66 7.04
CA GLU A 111 46.63 -5.16 5.66
C GLU A 111 45.65 -4.48 4.69
N MET A 112 44.58 -3.87 5.21
CA MET A 112 43.55 -3.16 4.44
C MET A 112 42.92 -2.00 5.23
N MET A 113 42.31 -1.06 4.53
CA MET A 113 41.57 0.05 5.13
C MET A 113 40.08 -0.27 5.23
N PHE A 114 39.37 0.39 6.14
CA PHE A 114 37.93 0.20 6.35
C PHE A 114 37.19 1.52 6.24
N SER A 115 35.97 1.45 5.71
CA SER A 115 35.00 2.55 5.77
C SER A 115 34.79 3.03 7.21
N SER A 116 34.51 4.32 7.39
CA SER A 116 34.34 4.94 8.70
C SER A 116 33.03 4.58 9.38
N LEU A 117 32.01 4.23 8.58
CA LEU A 117 30.72 3.77 9.05
C LEU A 117 30.57 2.29 8.68
N PRO A 118 29.98 1.47 9.56
CA PRO A 118 29.65 0.09 9.21
C PRO A 118 28.56 0.08 8.12
N MET A 119 28.62 -0.95 7.28
CA MET A 119 27.51 -1.28 6.38
C MET A 119 26.32 -1.77 7.20
N GLY A 120 26.56 -2.57 8.22
CA GLY A 120 25.57 -3.06 9.16
C GLY A 120 26.21 -3.92 10.24
N THR A 121 25.38 -4.66 10.97
CA THR A 121 25.82 -5.60 12.01
C THR A 121 25.32 -7.00 11.64
N GLU A 122 26.22 -7.97 11.73
CA GLU A 122 25.90 -9.39 11.60
C GLU A 122 25.80 -10.04 12.96
N GLU A 123 24.92 -11.03 13.07
CA GLU A 123 24.75 -11.87 14.26
C GLU A 123 25.07 -13.33 13.90
N TYR A 124 26.04 -13.91 14.60
CA TYR A 124 26.52 -15.27 14.38
C TYR A 124 25.82 -16.24 15.32
N TYR A 125 25.15 -17.23 14.75
CA TYR A 125 24.41 -18.24 15.49
C TYR A 125 24.98 -19.64 15.24
N LEU A 126 24.93 -20.47 16.29
CA LEU A 126 25.08 -21.91 16.10
C LEU A 126 23.77 -22.51 15.60
N PHE A 127 23.83 -23.24 14.50
CA PHE A 127 22.72 -24.01 13.96
C PHE A 127 22.96 -25.51 14.13
N THR A 128 21.90 -26.26 14.39
CA THR A 128 21.92 -27.73 14.34
C THR A 128 20.73 -28.26 13.55
N THR A 129 20.65 -29.58 13.35
CA THR A 129 19.50 -30.20 12.68
C THR A 129 18.33 -30.35 13.66
N PRO A 130 17.06 -30.22 13.19
CA PRO A 130 15.88 -30.32 14.06
C PRO A 130 15.77 -31.63 14.87
N ASN A 131 16.37 -32.70 14.37
CA ASN A 131 16.35 -34.03 15.01
C ASN A 131 17.43 -34.20 16.09
N ASN A 132 18.34 -33.23 16.25
CA ASN A 132 19.46 -33.33 17.20
C ASN A 132 19.05 -32.88 18.61
N ILE A 133 18.40 -33.78 19.36
CA ILE A 133 17.90 -33.52 20.72
C ILE A 133 18.98 -33.50 21.82
N ASP A 134 20.23 -33.81 21.45
CA ASP A 134 21.37 -33.86 22.36
C ASP A 134 21.97 -32.48 22.63
N ILE A 135 21.63 -31.47 21.81
CA ILE A 135 22.15 -30.11 21.89
C ILE A 135 21.10 -29.20 22.52
N SER A 136 21.51 -28.38 23.49
CA SER A 136 20.62 -27.52 24.28
C SER A 136 21.09 -26.07 24.31
N ALA A 137 20.20 -25.16 23.97
CA ALA A 137 20.41 -23.71 24.07
C ALA A 137 20.48 -23.19 25.52
N THR A 138 20.02 -23.96 26.50
CA THR A 138 20.00 -23.55 27.92
C THR A 138 21.01 -24.32 28.78
N ASP A 139 21.73 -25.26 28.18
CA ASP A 139 22.76 -26.06 28.84
C ASP A 139 23.93 -26.28 27.88
N PHE A 140 24.88 -25.38 27.90
CA PHE A 140 26.04 -25.41 27.01
C PHE A 140 27.00 -26.57 27.31
N THR A 141 26.86 -27.26 28.44
CA THR A 141 27.66 -28.47 28.69
C THR A 141 27.38 -29.59 27.68
N THR A 142 26.21 -29.53 27.03
CA THR A 142 25.85 -30.41 25.91
C THR A 142 26.73 -30.23 24.67
N PHE A 143 27.46 -29.12 24.58
CA PHE A 143 28.35 -28.83 23.44
C PHE A 143 29.71 -29.53 23.63
N ASN A 144 30.00 -30.05 24.83
CA ASN A 144 31.28 -30.68 25.13
C ASN A 144 31.52 -31.91 24.25
N GLY A 145 32.65 -31.92 23.53
CA GLY A 145 33.02 -32.98 22.59
C GLY A 145 32.21 -33.01 21.30
N LYS A 146 31.32 -32.04 21.06
CA LYS A 146 30.60 -31.87 19.79
C LYS A 146 31.49 -31.20 18.76
N LYS A 147 31.29 -31.54 17.48
CA LYS A 147 32.00 -30.95 16.35
C LYS A 147 31.29 -29.71 15.85
N ILE A 148 31.96 -28.57 15.93
CA ILE A 148 31.43 -27.28 15.50
C ILE A 148 32.14 -26.86 14.22
N GLY A 149 31.39 -26.78 13.14
CA GLY A 149 31.88 -26.25 11.87
C GLY A 149 32.02 -24.74 11.93
N VAL A 150 33.16 -24.22 11.48
CA VAL A 150 33.40 -22.80 11.20
C VAL A 150 34.01 -22.66 9.82
N ASN A 151 33.70 -21.57 9.12
CA ASN A 151 34.33 -21.27 7.85
C ASN A 151 35.81 -20.94 8.06
N LYS A 152 36.67 -21.53 7.23
CA LYS A 152 38.10 -21.25 7.26
C LYS A 152 38.37 -19.77 6.99
N ASP A 153 39.37 -19.19 7.67
CA ASP A 153 39.82 -17.80 7.51
C ASP A 153 38.75 -16.73 7.90
N SER A 154 37.67 -17.15 8.57
CA SER A 154 36.62 -16.29 9.11
C SER A 154 36.84 -15.94 10.59
N VAL A 155 36.19 -14.85 11.05
CA VAL A 155 36.20 -14.42 12.46
C VAL A 155 35.43 -15.38 13.38
N GLN A 156 34.63 -16.29 12.81
CA GLN A 156 33.79 -17.24 13.55
C GLN A 156 34.59 -18.10 14.51
N ALA A 157 35.81 -18.51 14.13
CA ALA A 157 36.67 -19.33 14.98
C ALA A 157 37.12 -18.57 16.23
N GLU A 158 37.48 -17.30 16.10
CA GLU A 158 37.89 -16.45 17.22
C GLU A 158 36.70 -16.16 18.14
N PHE A 159 35.57 -15.75 17.57
CA PHE A 159 34.32 -15.53 18.31
C PHE A 159 33.90 -16.77 19.10
N PHE A 160 33.97 -17.95 18.47
CA PHE A 160 33.64 -19.17 19.18
C PHE A 160 34.63 -19.48 20.31
N ARG A 161 35.94 -19.25 20.13
CA ARG A 161 36.94 -19.49 21.19
C ARG A 161 36.78 -18.54 22.38
N GLU A 162 36.43 -17.27 22.13
CA GLU A 162 36.13 -16.31 23.19
C GLU A 162 34.86 -16.69 23.94
N TRP A 163 33.82 -17.07 23.20
CA TRP A 163 32.57 -17.56 23.77
C TRP A 163 32.76 -18.85 24.57
N GLU A 164 33.52 -19.81 24.04
CA GLU A 164 33.85 -21.10 24.67
C GLU A 164 34.54 -20.89 26.02
N LYS A 165 35.53 -19.98 26.07
CA LYS A 165 36.24 -19.61 27.30
C LYS A 165 35.33 -18.95 28.32
N THR A 166 34.39 -18.13 27.87
CA THR A 166 33.45 -17.41 28.74
C THR A 166 32.39 -18.34 29.33
N ASN A 167 32.02 -19.40 28.60
CA ASN A 167 30.96 -20.33 28.96
C ASN A 167 31.43 -21.70 29.49
N ASP A 168 32.75 -21.90 29.68
CA ASP A 168 33.37 -23.15 30.17
C ASP A 168 32.96 -24.40 29.37
N VAL A 169 32.96 -24.26 28.04
CA VAL A 169 32.67 -25.33 27.08
C VAL A 169 33.99 -25.86 26.50
N ASN A 170 34.01 -27.10 26.04
CA ASN A 170 35.12 -27.70 25.32
C ASN A 170 34.62 -28.49 24.10
N ALA A 171 34.52 -27.80 22.97
CA ALA A 171 34.02 -28.35 21.71
C ALA A 171 35.15 -28.53 20.68
N GLU A 172 34.98 -29.48 19.76
CA GLU A 172 35.92 -29.71 18.67
C GLU A 172 35.58 -28.77 17.50
N LEU A 173 36.38 -27.72 17.31
CA LEU A 173 36.27 -26.85 16.14
C LEU A 173 36.78 -27.56 14.88
N VAL A 174 35.97 -27.56 13.83
CA VAL A 174 36.28 -28.13 12.51
C VAL A 174 36.26 -27.01 11.49
N GLU A 175 37.43 -26.64 10.97
CA GLU A 175 37.53 -25.67 9.87
C GLU A 175 37.00 -26.27 8.57
N LEU A 176 36.07 -25.55 7.96
CA LEU A 176 35.40 -25.95 6.73
C LEU A 176 35.92 -25.13 5.56
N SER A 177 36.40 -25.85 4.54
CA SER A 177 36.66 -25.33 3.20
C SER A 177 35.55 -25.86 2.28
N GLY A 178 34.79 -24.96 1.67
CA GLY A 178 33.62 -25.25 0.84
C GLY A 178 32.60 -24.10 0.88
N THR A 179 31.63 -24.15 -0.03
CA THR A 179 30.49 -23.22 -0.07
C THR A 179 29.55 -23.43 1.13
N GLU A 180 28.71 -22.43 1.46
CA GLU A 180 27.70 -22.55 2.53
C GLU A 180 26.82 -23.80 2.34
N SER A 181 26.36 -24.09 1.12
CA SER A 181 25.54 -25.28 0.82
C SER A 181 26.28 -26.60 1.05
N GLU A 182 27.56 -26.67 0.72
CA GLU A 182 28.40 -27.86 0.98
C GLU A 182 28.66 -28.04 2.48
N ASN A 183 28.87 -26.94 3.21
CA ASN A 183 29.07 -26.95 4.65
C ASN A 183 27.78 -27.34 5.38
N MET A 184 26.63 -26.84 4.93
CA MET A 184 25.31 -27.24 5.43
C MET A 184 25.04 -28.73 5.23
N SER A 185 25.45 -29.29 4.09
CA SER A 185 25.35 -30.74 3.84
C SER A 185 26.18 -31.57 4.83
N LYS A 186 27.28 -31.03 5.38
CA LYS A 186 28.06 -31.69 6.44
C LYS A 186 27.32 -31.70 7.77
N LEU A 187 26.53 -30.67 8.07
CA LEU A 187 25.64 -30.62 9.23
C LEU A 187 24.52 -31.67 9.11
N VAL A 188 23.81 -31.70 7.97
CA VAL A 188 22.71 -32.64 7.73
C VAL A 188 23.19 -34.09 7.72
N SER A 189 24.40 -34.37 7.21
CA SER A 189 24.99 -35.72 7.21
C SER A 189 25.62 -36.14 8.56
N GLY A 190 25.61 -35.27 9.57
CA GLY A 190 26.18 -35.55 10.89
C GLY A 190 27.72 -35.61 10.93
N LYS A 191 28.41 -35.04 9.94
CA LYS A 191 29.88 -34.91 9.97
C LYS A 191 30.35 -33.83 10.95
N ILE A 192 29.51 -32.82 11.15
CA ILE A 192 29.58 -31.82 12.21
C ILE A 192 28.23 -31.85 12.97
N ASP A 193 28.26 -31.53 14.25
CA ASP A 193 27.07 -31.52 15.12
C ASP A 193 26.36 -30.16 15.09
N MET A 194 27.14 -29.08 14.95
CA MET A 194 26.65 -27.70 14.83
C MET A 194 27.45 -26.94 13.78
N TYR A 195 26.84 -25.91 13.21
CA TYR A 195 27.48 -25.00 12.25
C TYR A 195 27.32 -23.56 12.73
N LEU A 196 28.42 -22.83 12.88
CA LEU A 196 28.41 -21.41 13.23
C LEU A 196 28.37 -20.57 11.96
N THR A 197 27.25 -19.91 11.70
CA THR A 197 27.05 -19.05 10.52
C THR A 197 25.96 -18.00 10.80
N LEU A 198 25.58 -17.21 9.80
CA LEU A 198 24.50 -16.22 9.92
C LEU A 198 23.14 -16.83 9.60
N GLU A 199 22.08 -16.26 10.15
CA GLU A 199 20.71 -16.66 9.85
C GLU A 199 20.36 -16.58 8.36
N SER A 200 20.89 -15.58 7.65
CA SER A 200 20.67 -15.38 6.22
C SER A 200 21.27 -16.47 5.32
N PHE A 201 22.19 -17.29 5.84
CA PHE A 201 22.90 -18.33 5.10
C PHE A 201 22.35 -19.74 5.35
N VAL A 202 21.37 -19.90 6.24
CA VAL A 202 20.82 -21.20 6.58
C VAL A 202 19.42 -21.42 6.01
N ASP A 203 19.13 -22.68 5.67
CA ASP A 203 17.78 -23.11 5.34
C ASP A 203 17.04 -23.49 6.63
N SER A 204 16.05 -22.68 6.99
CA SER A 204 15.24 -22.86 8.20
C SER A 204 14.38 -24.13 8.17
N ASP A 205 14.18 -24.76 7.00
CA ASP A 205 13.40 -26.01 6.88
C ASP A 205 14.22 -27.24 7.28
N ILE A 206 15.55 -27.10 7.44
CA ILE A 206 16.45 -28.20 7.79
C ILE A 206 17.42 -27.86 8.91
N THR A 207 17.34 -26.66 9.47
CA THR A 207 18.17 -26.20 10.58
C THR A 207 17.36 -25.48 11.65
N VAL A 208 17.87 -25.51 12.88
CA VAL A 208 17.34 -24.76 14.02
C VAL A 208 18.46 -23.94 14.66
N PRO A 209 18.23 -22.64 14.93
CA PRO A 209 19.17 -21.85 15.72
C PRO A 209 19.21 -22.38 17.15
N VAL A 210 20.41 -22.49 17.70
CA VAL A 210 20.68 -22.94 19.07
C VAL A 210 20.93 -21.73 19.96
N CYS A 211 21.98 -20.95 19.69
CA CYS A 211 22.27 -19.73 20.41
C CYS A 211 23.14 -18.78 19.58
N GLU A 212 23.04 -17.49 19.88
CA GLU A 212 23.95 -16.47 19.38
C GLU A 212 25.32 -16.62 20.07
N ILE A 213 26.39 -16.52 19.29
CA ILE A 213 27.78 -16.61 19.76
C ILE A 213 28.42 -15.23 19.86
N ALA A 214 28.20 -14.39 18.85
CA ALA A 214 28.74 -13.05 18.77
C ALA A 214 27.97 -12.23 17.74
N SER A 215 28.14 -10.92 17.79
CA SER A 215 27.79 -10.01 16.72
C SER A 215 29.02 -9.21 16.30
N SER A 216 29.09 -8.83 15.03
CA SER A 216 30.16 -7.97 14.53
C SER A 216 29.65 -7.05 13.45
N ASP A 217 30.15 -5.82 13.47
CA ASP A 217 29.95 -4.91 12.36
C ASP A 217 30.75 -5.36 11.15
N PHE A 218 30.12 -5.28 9.98
CA PHE A 218 30.77 -5.53 8.70
C PHE A 218 30.86 -4.23 7.90
N TYR A 219 31.92 -4.12 7.13
CA TYR A 219 32.35 -2.88 6.49
C TYR A 219 32.66 -3.12 5.02
N PHE A 220 32.68 -2.02 4.28
CA PHE A 220 33.48 -1.98 3.07
C PHE A 220 34.96 -1.92 3.45
N ALA A 221 35.74 -2.90 2.97
CA ALA A 221 37.19 -2.93 3.05
C ALA A 221 37.79 -2.43 1.73
N VAL A 222 38.83 -1.59 1.83
CA VAL A 222 39.51 -0.93 0.73
C VAL A 222 40.97 -1.35 0.72
N SER A 223 41.51 -1.67 -0.47
CA SER A 223 42.93 -2.01 -0.60
C SER A 223 43.82 -0.85 -0.12
N ASN A 224 44.89 -1.16 0.62
CA ASN A 224 45.90 -0.16 1.04
C ASN A 224 46.52 0.62 -0.14
N SER A 225 46.46 0.06 -1.35
CA SER A 225 46.90 0.73 -2.58
C SER A 225 45.96 1.84 -3.08
N ARG A 226 44.75 1.95 -2.52
CA ARG A 226 43.66 2.86 -2.97
C ARG A 226 43.15 3.77 -1.85
N SER A 227 44.05 4.42 -1.12
CA SER A 227 43.65 5.40 -0.09
C SER A 227 42.90 6.61 -0.66
N ASP A 228 42.99 6.84 -1.98
CA ASP A 228 42.25 7.88 -2.68
C ASP A 228 40.73 7.69 -2.61
N ILE A 229 40.24 6.44 -2.60
CA ILE A 229 38.80 6.15 -2.66
C ILE A 229 38.14 6.10 -1.28
N LEU A 230 38.93 5.95 -0.21
CA LEU A 230 38.40 5.81 1.14
C LEU A 230 37.67 7.08 1.61
N SER A 231 38.20 8.26 1.29
CA SER A 231 37.57 9.53 1.67
C SER A 231 36.24 9.78 0.95
N GLU A 232 36.17 9.40 -0.32
CA GLU A 232 34.96 9.48 -1.15
C GLU A 232 33.89 8.49 -0.68
N LEU A 233 34.30 7.27 -0.35
CA LEU A 233 33.42 6.24 0.25
C LEU A 233 32.80 6.74 1.55
N ASN A 234 33.63 7.25 2.46
CA ASN A 234 33.17 7.74 3.76
C ASN A 234 32.22 8.93 3.60
N TYR A 235 32.51 9.85 2.68
CA TYR A 235 31.62 10.96 2.36
C TYR A 235 30.25 10.45 1.91
N ALA A 236 30.20 9.55 0.91
CA ALA A 236 28.96 9.00 0.40
C ALA A 236 28.15 8.28 1.49
N MET A 237 28.79 7.41 2.28
CA MET A 237 28.12 6.68 3.35
C MET A 237 27.53 7.62 4.42
N ASN A 238 28.22 8.70 4.80
CA ASN A 238 27.66 9.67 5.75
C ASN A 238 26.42 10.39 5.16
N PHE A 239 26.45 10.79 3.89
CA PHE A 239 25.30 11.43 3.25
C PHE A 239 24.08 10.51 3.14
N ILE A 240 24.31 9.23 2.86
CA ILE A 240 23.24 8.22 2.84
C ILE A 240 22.56 8.12 4.21
N GLN A 241 23.35 8.01 5.28
CA GLN A 241 22.80 7.91 6.65
C GLN A 241 22.13 9.20 7.12
N ASP A 242 22.67 10.37 6.77
CA ASP A 242 22.06 11.68 7.10
C ASP A 242 20.71 11.86 6.39
N GLY A 243 20.58 11.39 5.15
CA GLY A 243 19.33 11.43 4.38
C GLY A 243 18.30 10.39 4.85
N ASN A 244 18.76 9.20 5.27
CA ASN A 244 17.92 8.12 5.77
C ASN A 244 18.64 7.34 6.89
N PRO A 245 18.39 7.69 8.17
CA PRO A 245 19.04 7.03 9.31
C PRO A 245 18.72 5.53 9.46
N PHE A 246 17.74 5.02 8.71
CA PHE A 246 17.32 3.61 8.75
C PHE A 246 17.71 2.85 7.47
N TYR A 247 18.54 3.43 6.59
CA TYR A 247 18.89 2.80 5.31
C TYR A 247 19.50 1.42 5.48
N ASN A 248 20.45 1.27 6.41
CA ASN A 248 21.08 -0.03 6.70
C ASN A 248 20.06 -1.06 7.21
N GLN A 249 19.09 -0.63 8.05
CA GLN A 249 18.03 -1.49 8.60
C GLN A 249 17.03 -1.92 7.52
N GLN A 250 16.75 -1.04 6.55
CA GLN A 250 15.89 -1.35 5.41
C GLN A 250 16.53 -2.41 4.50
N LEU A 251 17.80 -2.23 4.14
CA LEU A 251 18.54 -3.25 3.38
C LEU A 251 18.65 -4.57 4.16
N TYR A 252 18.86 -4.50 5.48
CA TYR A 252 18.91 -5.69 6.34
C TYR A 252 17.57 -6.43 6.32
N THR A 253 16.47 -5.72 6.52
CA THR A 253 15.12 -6.30 6.51
C THR A 253 14.76 -6.89 5.14
N LYS A 254 15.28 -6.30 4.06
CA LYS A 254 15.02 -6.73 2.68
C LYS A 254 15.82 -7.98 2.28
N TYR A 255 17.09 -8.08 2.68
CA TYR A 255 18.01 -9.11 2.17
C TYR A 255 18.54 -10.09 3.21
N LEU A 256 18.70 -9.67 4.46
CA LEU A 256 19.39 -10.46 5.49
C LEU A 256 18.45 -11.01 6.56
N LYS A 257 17.28 -10.40 6.77
CA LYS A 257 16.27 -10.91 7.70
C LYS A 257 15.56 -12.13 7.10
N GLY A 258 15.80 -13.30 7.68
CA GLY A 258 15.08 -14.53 7.35
C GLY A 258 13.56 -14.32 7.52
N THR A 259 12.79 -14.54 6.47
CA THR A 259 11.31 -14.40 6.49
C THR A 259 10.60 -15.65 6.99
N LYS A 260 11.31 -16.76 7.20
CA LYS A 260 10.73 -18.03 7.64
C LYS A 260 10.73 -18.13 9.16
N VAL A 261 9.54 -18.22 9.73
CA VAL A 261 9.35 -18.45 11.17
C VAL A 261 9.80 -19.86 11.52
N ASN A 262 10.63 -19.98 12.57
CA ASN A 262 11.10 -21.27 13.07
C ASN A 262 9.93 -22.18 13.49
N SER A 263 9.69 -23.25 12.73
CA SER A 263 8.61 -24.22 12.93
C SER A 263 8.98 -25.40 13.84
N TYR A 264 10.10 -25.29 14.57
CA TYR A 264 10.63 -26.36 15.40
C TYR A 264 10.72 -25.98 16.88
N PHE A 265 10.36 -26.92 17.75
CA PHE A 265 10.68 -26.83 19.16
C PHE A 265 12.14 -27.23 19.43
N THR A 266 12.75 -26.57 20.40
CA THR A 266 14.07 -26.91 20.93
C THR A 266 14.02 -28.23 21.70
N SER A 267 15.18 -28.86 21.86
CA SER A 267 15.37 -30.08 22.66
C SER A 267 14.75 -29.98 24.06
N ASN A 268 14.81 -28.80 24.70
CA ASN A 268 14.26 -28.59 26.04
C ASN A 268 12.75 -28.54 26.04
N GLU A 269 12.15 -27.85 25.07
CA GLU A 269 10.71 -27.78 24.89
C GLU A 269 10.15 -29.17 24.57
N ILE A 270 10.83 -29.95 23.73
CA ILE A 270 10.48 -31.35 23.43
C ILE A 270 10.55 -32.22 24.69
N LYS A 271 11.65 -32.15 25.47
CA LYS A 271 11.79 -32.90 26.73
C LYS A 271 10.73 -32.50 27.75
N TRP A 272 10.38 -31.21 27.80
CA TRP A 272 9.32 -30.70 28.65
C TRP A 272 7.97 -31.27 28.23
N LEU A 273 7.61 -31.22 26.94
CA LEU A 273 6.37 -31.80 26.39
C LEU A 273 6.28 -33.30 26.66
N ALA A 274 7.37 -34.05 26.42
CA ALA A 274 7.40 -35.49 26.65
C ALA A 274 7.22 -35.86 28.14
N LYS A 275 7.76 -35.06 29.06
CA LYS A 275 7.63 -35.26 30.50
C LYS A 275 6.27 -34.81 31.03
N HIS A 276 5.75 -33.71 30.51
CA HIS A 276 4.52 -33.07 30.98
C HIS A 276 3.27 -33.77 30.41
N GLY A 277 3.32 -34.17 29.14
CA GLY A 277 2.18 -34.73 28.41
C GLY A 277 1.32 -33.64 27.78
N LYS A 278 -0.01 -33.79 27.88
CA LYS A 278 -0.97 -32.84 27.30
C LYS A 278 -0.92 -31.50 28.03
N ILE A 279 -0.92 -30.41 27.28
CA ILE A 279 -1.02 -29.06 27.82
C ILE A 279 -2.49 -28.81 28.21
N ARG A 280 -2.74 -28.58 29.49
CA ARG A 280 -4.08 -28.29 30.00
C ARG A 280 -4.38 -26.81 29.82
N ILE A 281 -5.30 -26.49 28.91
CA ILE A 281 -5.74 -25.11 28.66
C ILE A 281 -7.10 -24.88 29.30
N GLY A 282 -7.15 -23.98 30.28
CA GLY A 282 -8.39 -23.49 30.85
C GLY A 282 -9.01 -22.42 29.95
N TYR A 283 -10.30 -22.51 29.66
CA TYR A 283 -10.98 -21.49 28.88
C TYR A 283 -12.31 -21.03 29.46
N GLN A 284 -12.69 -19.79 29.16
CA GLN A 284 -14.00 -19.27 29.51
C GLN A 284 -15.08 -19.88 28.60
N ASP A 285 -16.03 -20.57 29.21
CA ASP A 285 -17.15 -21.20 28.50
C ASP A 285 -18.23 -20.19 28.08
N ASN A 286 -19.07 -20.56 27.11
CA ASN A 286 -20.11 -19.71 26.51
C ASN A 286 -19.59 -18.34 26.05
N TYR A 287 -18.43 -18.35 25.38
CA TYR A 287 -17.73 -17.15 24.93
C TYR A 287 -17.44 -17.20 23.42
N LEU A 288 -18.42 -17.66 22.62
CA LEU A 288 -18.35 -17.58 21.15
C LEU A 288 -18.32 -16.11 20.68
N ALA A 289 -17.72 -15.79 19.53
CA ALA A 289 -17.04 -16.66 18.56
C ALA A 289 -15.67 -17.23 19.02
N PHE A 290 -15.17 -16.86 20.20
CA PHE A 290 -13.81 -17.16 20.65
C PHE A 290 -13.62 -18.59 21.17
N CYS A 291 -14.40 -18.98 22.18
CA CYS A 291 -14.32 -20.32 22.77
C CYS A 291 -15.61 -20.68 23.53
N ALA A 292 -16.07 -21.91 23.35
CA ALA A 292 -17.16 -22.49 24.14
C ALA A 292 -17.06 -24.01 24.17
N GLN A 293 -17.80 -24.65 25.06
CA GLN A 293 -18.01 -26.09 25.04
C GLN A 293 -19.18 -26.41 24.11
N ASP A 294 -18.95 -27.27 23.11
CA ASP A 294 -20.02 -27.77 22.24
C ASP A 294 -21.04 -28.58 23.07
N PRO A 295 -22.32 -28.17 23.11
CA PRO A 295 -23.34 -28.84 23.92
C PRO A 295 -23.58 -30.32 23.57
N LYS A 296 -23.26 -30.74 22.34
CA LYS A 296 -23.45 -32.11 21.84
C LYS A 296 -22.25 -33.00 22.15
N THR A 297 -21.04 -32.48 21.97
CA THR A 297 -19.80 -33.29 22.06
C THR A 297 -19.06 -33.10 23.38
N GLY A 298 -19.33 -32.03 24.12
CA GLY A 298 -18.63 -31.66 25.35
C GLY A 298 -17.18 -31.22 25.11
N LYS A 299 -16.78 -31.00 23.86
CA LYS A 299 -15.42 -30.57 23.48
C LYS A 299 -15.37 -29.07 23.22
N LEU A 300 -14.17 -28.50 23.25
CA LEU A 300 -13.92 -27.12 22.84
C LEU A 300 -14.38 -26.87 21.40
N THR A 301 -15.07 -25.75 21.18
CA THR A 301 -15.44 -25.16 19.89
C THR A 301 -15.13 -23.66 19.87
N GLY A 302 -15.19 -23.01 18.71
CA GLY A 302 -14.83 -21.60 18.51
C GLY A 302 -13.41 -21.39 17.97
N ALA A 303 -13.02 -20.13 17.76
CA ALA A 303 -11.73 -19.78 17.16
C ALA A 303 -10.51 -20.37 17.88
N LEU A 304 -10.55 -20.53 19.21
CA LEU A 304 -9.48 -21.19 19.97
C LEU A 304 -9.26 -22.64 19.53
N LYS A 305 -10.32 -23.39 19.17
CA LYS A 305 -10.20 -24.77 18.69
C LYS A 305 -9.36 -24.81 17.42
N ASP A 306 -9.77 -24.02 16.43
CA ASP A 306 -9.16 -24.04 15.09
C ASP A 306 -7.72 -23.51 15.13
N TYR A 307 -7.44 -22.57 16.05
CA TYR A 307 -6.08 -22.17 16.36
C TYR A 307 -5.25 -23.35 16.88
N LEU A 308 -5.67 -24.00 17.97
CA LEU A 308 -4.88 -25.05 18.61
C LEU A 308 -4.61 -26.20 17.64
N GLU A 309 -5.58 -26.56 16.80
CA GLU A 309 -5.42 -27.57 15.76
C GLU A 309 -4.39 -27.15 14.71
N THR A 310 -4.52 -25.93 14.17
CA THR A 310 -3.63 -25.38 13.12
C THR A 310 -2.20 -25.20 13.64
N ALA A 311 -2.04 -24.57 14.80
CA ALA A 311 -0.75 -24.33 15.43
C ALA A 311 -0.03 -25.65 15.73
N SER A 312 -0.75 -26.65 16.24
CA SER A 312 -0.16 -27.95 16.53
C SER A 312 0.27 -28.70 15.27
N SER A 313 -0.46 -28.56 14.16
CA SER A 313 -0.08 -29.19 12.88
C SER A 313 1.03 -28.44 12.13
N SER A 314 1.27 -27.17 12.46
CA SER A 314 2.29 -26.34 11.79
C SER A 314 3.69 -26.50 12.40
N ILE A 315 3.79 -27.23 13.52
CA ILE A 315 5.07 -27.63 14.10
C ILE A 315 5.48 -28.99 13.56
N GLU A 316 6.69 -29.10 13.03
CA GLU A 316 7.11 -30.28 12.28
C GLU A 316 7.73 -31.40 13.14
N ASN A 317 8.49 -31.06 14.19
CA ASN A 317 9.27 -32.05 14.94
C ASN A 317 8.49 -32.73 16.08
N VAL A 318 7.57 -32.03 16.74
CA VAL A 318 6.69 -32.59 17.78
C VAL A 318 5.34 -31.91 17.71
N ARG A 319 4.26 -32.69 17.69
CA ARG A 319 2.89 -32.19 17.74
C ARG A 319 2.41 -32.05 19.19
N PRO A 320 2.22 -30.84 19.73
CA PRO A 320 1.63 -30.66 21.05
C PRO A 320 0.20 -31.16 21.06
N GLU A 321 -0.20 -31.74 22.19
CA GLU A 321 -1.59 -32.13 22.44
C GLU A 321 -2.17 -31.27 23.55
N PHE A 322 -3.43 -30.89 23.40
CA PHE A 322 -4.13 -30.05 24.37
C PHE A 322 -5.26 -30.82 25.05
N GLU A 323 -5.43 -30.54 26.34
CA GLU A 323 -6.62 -30.89 27.11
C GLU A 323 -7.35 -29.60 27.48
N SER A 324 -8.51 -29.36 26.90
CA SER A 324 -9.28 -28.14 27.09
C SER A 324 -10.27 -28.29 28.25
N ILE A 325 -10.22 -27.39 29.23
CA ILE A 325 -11.07 -27.41 30.43
C ILE A 325 -11.92 -26.14 30.49
N ALA A 326 -13.24 -26.30 30.46
CA ALA A 326 -14.20 -25.21 30.51
C ALA A 326 -14.35 -24.65 31.94
N TYR A 327 -14.34 -23.33 32.07
CA TYR A 327 -14.60 -22.60 33.31
C TYR A 327 -15.70 -21.55 33.09
N PRO A 328 -16.53 -21.29 34.12
CA PRO A 328 -17.65 -20.35 33.98
C PRO A 328 -17.21 -18.89 33.77
N THR A 329 -16.00 -18.52 34.24
CA THR A 329 -15.46 -17.16 34.10
C THR A 329 -13.96 -17.18 33.88
N ALA A 330 -13.42 -16.13 33.24
CA ALA A 330 -11.98 -15.95 33.08
C ALA A 330 -11.25 -15.87 34.43
N GLN A 331 -11.85 -15.27 35.47
CA GLN A 331 -11.27 -15.28 36.81
C GLN A 331 -11.14 -16.70 37.38
N ALA A 332 -12.17 -17.54 37.21
CA ALA A 332 -12.12 -18.94 37.68
C ALA A 332 -11.02 -19.74 36.96
N ALA A 333 -10.83 -19.49 35.65
CA ALA A 333 -9.74 -20.09 34.89
C ALA A 333 -8.36 -19.61 35.38
N LEU A 334 -8.17 -18.32 35.67
CA LEU A 334 -6.92 -17.78 36.24
C LEU A 334 -6.65 -18.29 37.65
N ASP A 335 -7.69 -18.50 38.47
CA ASP A 335 -7.56 -19.10 39.80
C ASP A 335 -7.12 -20.57 39.69
N ALA A 336 -7.63 -21.31 38.71
CA ALA A 336 -7.21 -22.66 38.40
C ALA A 336 -5.75 -22.72 37.93
N LEU A 337 -5.31 -21.76 37.10
CA LEU A 337 -3.91 -21.60 36.70
C LEU A 337 -3.01 -21.37 37.91
N LYS A 338 -3.43 -20.50 38.85
CA LYS A 338 -2.69 -20.25 40.09
C LYS A 338 -2.58 -21.49 40.98
N LYS A 339 -3.61 -22.35 41.00
CA LYS A 339 -3.60 -23.63 41.72
C LYS A 339 -2.84 -24.75 41.00
N GLY A 340 -2.48 -24.56 39.72
CA GLY A 340 -1.82 -25.57 38.88
C GLY A 340 -2.77 -26.64 38.32
N GLU A 341 -4.08 -26.37 38.34
CA GLU A 341 -5.11 -27.24 37.76
C GLU A 341 -5.09 -27.22 36.22
N VAL A 342 -4.72 -26.07 35.65
CA VAL A 342 -4.41 -25.87 34.23
C VAL A 342 -3.01 -25.28 34.07
N ASP A 343 -2.44 -25.43 32.88
CA ASP A 343 -1.09 -24.98 32.54
C ASP A 343 -1.09 -23.59 31.89
N CYS A 344 -2.15 -23.27 31.13
CA CYS A 344 -2.38 -21.97 30.52
C CYS A 344 -3.87 -21.61 30.46
N VAL A 345 -4.19 -20.34 30.23
CA VAL A 345 -5.57 -19.82 30.21
C VAL A 345 -5.82 -18.93 29.01
N PHE A 346 -7.01 -19.06 28.41
CA PHE A 346 -7.54 -18.17 27.37
C PHE A 346 -9.03 -17.84 27.63
N PRO A 347 -9.53 -16.64 27.31
CA PRO A 347 -8.78 -15.46 26.89
C PRO A 347 -8.14 -14.75 28.07
N VAL A 348 -6.97 -14.17 27.84
CA VAL A 348 -6.30 -13.26 28.79
C VAL A 348 -5.94 -11.96 28.08
N ASN A 349 -6.33 -10.83 28.66
CA ASN A 349 -5.90 -9.49 28.26
C ASN A 349 -5.27 -8.81 29.48
N LEU A 350 -3.97 -9.05 29.68
CA LEU A 350 -3.19 -8.41 30.72
C LEU A 350 -2.02 -7.74 30.03
N THR A 351 -1.76 -6.46 30.32
CA THR A 351 -0.50 -5.84 29.94
C THR A 351 0.67 -6.50 30.68
N ASP A 352 1.88 -6.34 30.17
CA ASP A 352 3.09 -6.87 30.81
C ASP A 352 3.20 -6.44 32.28
N TYR A 353 2.82 -5.21 32.60
CA TYR A 353 2.78 -4.69 33.97
C TYR A 353 1.83 -5.49 34.87
N TYR A 354 0.58 -5.71 34.45
CA TYR A 354 -0.39 -6.46 35.26
C TYR A 354 -0.09 -7.96 35.31
N GLY A 355 0.45 -8.52 34.22
CA GLY A 355 1.00 -9.87 34.21
C GLY A 355 2.08 -10.01 35.27
N GLU A 356 3.04 -9.09 35.31
CA GLU A 356 4.10 -9.06 36.31
C GLU A 356 3.55 -9.05 37.74
N VAL A 357 2.67 -8.09 38.06
CA VAL A 357 2.10 -7.92 39.40
C VAL A 357 1.33 -9.17 39.85
N LYS A 358 0.67 -9.85 38.91
CA LYS A 358 -0.13 -11.06 39.19
C LYS A 358 0.66 -12.37 39.08
N GLY A 359 1.93 -12.32 38.65
CA GLY A 359 2.79 -13.50 38.52
C GLY A 359 2.51 -14.33 37.27
N TYR A 360 2.06 -13.70 36.19
CA TYR A 360 1.79 -14.32 34.90
C TYR A 360 2.71 -13.76 33.81
N SER A 361 3.05 -14.58 32.82
CA SER A 361 3.59 -14.13 31.54
C SER A 361 2.48 -14.22 30.49
N ILE A 362 2.42 -13.23 29.60
CA ILE A 362 1.35 -13.08 28.62
C ILE A 362 1.96 -13.24 27.25
N THR A 363 1.46 -14.19 26.46
CA THR A 363 1.97 -14.42 25.10
C THR A 363 1.74 -13.20 24.21
N THR A 364 2.38 -13.20 23.02
CA THR A 364 1.93 -12.32 21.95
C THR A 364 0.43 -12.51 21.68
N PRO A 365 -0.27 -11.49 21.16
CA PRO A 365 -1.70 -11.60 20.87
C PRO A 365 -1.97 -12.75 19.91
N LEU A 366 -2.92 -13.59 20.30
CA LEU A 366 -3.39 -14.66 19.44
C LEU A 366 -4.37 -14.13 18.40
N MET A 367 -5.20 -13.17 18.82
CA MET A 367 -6.20 -12.50 18.01
C MET A 367 -6.57 -11.18 18.67
N ASN A 368 -7.26 -10.30 17.95
CA ASN A 368 -7.79 -9.06 18.49
C ASN A 368 -9.24 -8.85 18.07
N THR A 369 -9.96 -8.03 18.82
CA THR A 369 -11.34 -7.66 18.52
C THR A 369 -11.57 -6.18 18.76
N GLU A 370 -12.45 -5.57 17.97
CA GLU A 370 -12.94 -4.22 18.24
C GLU A 370 -13.97 -4.25 19.36
N MET A 371 -13.87 -3.31 20.30
CA MET A 371 -14.82 -3.23 21.42
C MET A 371 -16.00 -2.33 21.06
N SER A 372 -17.20 -2.78 21.41
CA SER A 372 -18.44 -2.05 21.30
C SER A 372 -18.98 -1.68 22.68
N ALA A 373 -19.46 -0.45 22.83
CA ALA A 373 -20.17 0.03 24.00
C ALA A 373 -21.68 -0.08 23.77
N ILE A 374 -22.34 -0.90 24.58
CA ILE A 374 -23.79 -1.00 24.61
C ILE A 374 -24.32 0.09 25.54
N VAL A 375 -25.19 0.95 25.03
CA VAL A 375 -25.75 2.08 25.78
C VAL A 375 -27.24 2.20 25.55
N SER A 376 -27.95 2.90 26.44
CA SER A 376 -29.31 3.35 26.15
C SER A 376 -29.28 4.38 25.02
N GLU A 377 -30.19 4.27 24.05
CA GLU A 377 -30.32 5.20 22.91
C GLU A 377 -30.24 6.71 23.28
N PRO A 378 -30.85 7.20 24.38
CA PRO A 378 -30.75 8.61 24.76
C PRO A 378 -29.35 9.08 25.20
N ASN A 379 -28.45 8.14 25.53
CA ASN A 379 -27.09 8.44 25.98
C ASN A 379 -26.06 8.29 24.86
N GLN A 380 -26.48 7.96 23.62
CA GLN A 380 -25.62 7.69 22.47
C GLN A 380 -24.48 8.70 22.30
N ASP A 381 -24.84 9.97 22.11
CA ASP A 381 -23.89 11.03 21.73
C ASP A 381 -23.15 11.63 22.94
N THR A 382 -23.47 11.13 24.15
CA THR A 382 -22.99 11.71 25.41
C THR A 382 -22.06 10.81 26.19
N LEU A 383 -22.07 9.49 25.95
CA LEU A 383 -21.32 8.52 26.76
C LEU A 383 -19.84 8.90 26.89
N PHE A 384 -19.13 9.02 25.77
CA PHE A 384 -17.70 9.32 25.74
C PHE A 384 -17.38 10.79 26.06
N LYS A 385 -18.41 11.66 26.12
CA LYS A 385 -18.28 13.08 26.51
C LYS A 385 -18.45 13.28 28.03
N LYS A 386 -18.94 12.28 28.78
CA LYS A 386 -19.11 12.36 30.25
C LYS A 386 -17.75 12.26 30.96
N GLU A 387 -17.49 13.19 31.87
CA GLU A 387 -16.31 13.13 32.76
C GLU A 387 -16.34 11.92 33.71
N ARG A 388 -17.52 11.36 33.98
CA ARG A 388 -17.70 10.19 34.85
C ARG A 388 -18.75 9.26 34.24
N VAL A 389 -18.28 8.10 33.80
CA VAL A 389 -19.10 7.04 33.21
C VAL A 389 -19.13 5.85 34.15
N THR A 390 -20.31 5.28 34.34
CA THR A 390 -20.51 4.06 35.11
C THR A 390 -20.63 2.88 34.16
N VAL A 391 -19.66 1.96 34.16
CA VAL A 391 -19.62 0.82 33.24
C VAL A 391 -20.14 -0.41 33.94
N ALA A 392 -21.16 -1.05 33.39
CA ALA A 392 -21.60 -2.38 33.78
C ALA A 392 -20.55 -3.40 33.31
N VAL A 393 -20.06 -4.22 34.24
CA VAL A 393 -19.06 -5.27 33.96
C VAL A 393 -19.58 -6.59 34.50
N ASN A 394 -19.47 -7.66 33.72
CA ASN A 394 -19.78 -9.00 34.21
C ASN A 394 -18.79 -9.39 35.31
N ALA A 395 -19.32 -9.76 36.48
CA ALA A 395 -18.53 -10.17 37.62
C ALA A 395 -17.62 -11.37 37.26
N GLY A 396 -16.36 -11.31 37.70
CA GLY A 396 -15.39 -12.37 37.42
C GLY A 396 -14.75 -12.31 36.03
N ASN A 397 -14.84 -11.18 35.32
CA ASN A 397 -14.15 -10.96 34.05
C ASN A 397 -13.00 -9.94 34.17
N PRO A 398 -11.80 -10.38 34.62
CA PRO A 398 -10.67 -9.49 34.88
C PRO A 398 -10.09 -8.87 33.61
N ASN A 399 -10.37 -9.43 32.43
CA ASN A 399 -9.91 -8.89 31.16
C ASN A 399 -10.50 -7.49 30.92
N TYR A 400 -11.77 -7.29 31.28
CA TYR A 400 -12.45 -6.00 31.11
C TYR A 400 -12.02 -4.97 32.15
N ASP A 401 -11.75 -5.40 33.38
CA ASP A 401 -11.24 -4.50 34.42
C ASP A 401 -9.92 -3.86 34.00
N MET A 402 -9.01 -4.64 33.44
CA MET A 402 -7.67 -4.17 33.02
C MET A 402 -7.78 -3.30 31.78
N PHE A 403 -8.58 -3.75 30.80
CA PHE A 403 -8.87 -2.98 29.61
C PHE A 403 -9.44 -1.59 29.93
N LEU A 404 -10.37 -1.50 30.88
CA LEU A 404 -10.95 -0.24 31.34
C LEU A 404 -9.90 0.66 31.99
N LEU A 405 -8.98 0.11 32.80
CA LEU A 405 -7.92 0.90 33.42
C LEU A 405 -6.97 1.51 32.39
N ASP A 406 -6.64 0.77 31.34
CA ASP A 406 -5.68 1.22 30.33
C ASP A 406 -6.29 2.22 29.34
N ASN A 407 -7.55 2.01 28.96
CA ASN A 407 -8.20 2.79 27.90
C ASN A 407 -9.16 3.86 28.43
N PHE A 408 -9.74 3.66 29.62
CA PHE A 408 -10.77 4.52 30.23
C PHE A 408 -10.57 4.69 31.76
N PRO A 409 -9.41 5.18 32.23
CA PRO A 409 -9.04 5.17 33.65
C PRO A 409 -9.99 5.95 34.58
N GLU A 410 -10.72 6.93 34.04
CA GLU A 410 -11.68 7.75 34.79
C GLU A 410 -13.09 7.12 34.88
N TRP A 411 -13.31 5.98 34.21
CA TRP A 411 -14.59 5.28 34.21
C TRP A 411 -14.72 4.36 35.44
N ARG A 412 -15.92 4.29 36.00
CA ARG A 412 -16.21 3.53 37.22
C ARG A 412 -16.95 2.24 36.88
N SER A 413 -16.33 1.09 37.19
CA SER A 413 -16.98 -0.21 37.03
C SER A 413 -18.03 -0.48 38.11
N VAL A 414 -19.15 -1.09 37.70
CA VAL A 414 -20.20 -1.66 38.55
C VAL A 414 -20.47 -3.08 38.07
N TYR A 415 -20.49 -4.03 39.00
CA TYR A 415 -20.47 -5.45 38.68
C TYR A 415 -21.86 -6.09 38.75
N PHE A 416 -22.18 -6.94 37.79
CA PHE A 416 -23.42 -7.73 37.72
C PHE A 416 -23.13 -9.20 37.44
N GLU A 417 -24.06 -10.10 37.77
CA GLU A 417 -23.80 -11.55 37.68
C GLU A 417 -23.68 -12.05 36.24
N ASN A 418 -24.41 -11.46 35.30
CA ASN A 418 -24.45 -11.88 33.89
C ASN A 418 -24.79 -10.71 32.95
N THR A 419 -24.59 -10.93 31.65
CA THR A 419 -24.80 -9.91 30.61
C THR A 419 -26.23 -9.36 30.60
N ALA A 420 -27.24 -10.19 30.82
CA ALA A 420 -28.64 -9.73 30.82
C ALA A 420 -28.93 -8.74 31.96
N GLU A 421 -28.30 -8.92 33.13
CA GLU A 421 -28.37 -7.95 34.22
C GLU A 421 -27.62 -6.65 33.92
N CYS A 422 -26.47 -6.72 33.23
CA CYS A 422 -25.75 -5.54 32.75
C CYS A 422 -26.63 -4.70 31.81
N LEU A 423 -27.25 -5.35 30.80
CA LEU A 423 -28.14 -4.68 29.85
C LEU A 423 -29.35 -4.03 30.54
N LYS A 424 -29.96 -4.75 31.48
CA LYS A 424 -31.05 -4.20 32.29
C LYS A 424 -30.58 -3.03 33.16
N ALA A 425 -29.38 -3.09 33.73
CA ALA A 425 -28.83 -2.00 34.54
C ALA A 425 -28.65 -0.70 33.73
N ILE A 426 -28.31 -0.82 32.44
CA ILE A 426 -28.23 0.33 31.54
C ILE A 426 -29.63 0.91 31.29
N SER A 427 -30.59 0.05 30.96
CA SER A 427 -31.99 0.44 30.75
C SER A 427 -32.60 1.13 31.98
N ASP A 428 -32.30 0.63 33.18
CA ASP A 428 -32.75 1.19 34.46
C ASP A 428 -31.98 2.47 34.88
N GLY A 429 -30.95 2.89 34.14
CA GLY A 429 -30.10 4.04 34.47
C GLY A 429 -29.16 3.81 35.67
N ARG A 430 -28.91 2.54 36.04
CA ARG A 430 -27.95 2.15 37.09
C ARG A 430 -26.51 2.05 36.57
N ALA A 431 -26.34 1.92 35.26
CA ALA A 431 -25.07 2.01 34.54
C ALA A 431 -25.27 2.84 33.26
N ASP A 432 -24.20 3.43 32.76
CA ASP A 432 -24.19 4.23 31.54
C ASP A 432 -23.93 3.36 30.30
N CYS A 433 -23.10 2.33 30.41
CA CYS A 433 -22.79 1.41 29.30
C CYS A 433 -22.36 0.01 29.77
N LEU A 434 -22.24 -0.92 28.81
CA LEU A 434 -21.52 -2.18 28.92
C LEU A 434 -20.52 -2.25 27.76
N LEU A 435 -19.26 -2.57 28.01
CA LEU A 435 -18.30 -2.87 26.94
C LEU A 435 -18.34 -4.36 26.61
N MET A 436 -18.29 -4.69 25.31
CA MET A 436 -18.17 -6.07 24.83
C MET A 436 -17.52 -6.13 23.46
N SER A 437 -16.97 -7.30 23.09
CA SER A 437 -16.47 -7.58 21.74
C SER A 437 -17.53 -7.35 20.66
N SER A 438 -17.15 -6.78 19.52
CA SER A 438 -18.05 -6.58 18.35
C SER A 438 -18.62 -7.90 17.83
N TYR A 439 -17.83 -8.97 17.82
CA TYR A 439 -18.26 -10.34 17.46
C TYR A 439 -19.29 -10.97 18.42
N ARG A 440 -19.70 -10.26 19.47
CA ARG A 440 -20.66 -10.75 20.46
C ARG A 440 -21.88 -9.84 20.60
N VAL A 441 -21.94 -8.76 19.83
CA VAL A 441 -23.09 -7.85 19.85
C VAL A 441 -24.33 -8.55 19.29
N ASN A 442 -24.14 -9.43 18.29
CA ASN A 442 -25.21 -10.23 17.70
C ASN A 442 -25.90 -11.13 18.74
N ASP A 443 -25.13 -11.74 19.67
CA ASP A 443 -25.63 -12.60 20.76
C ASP A 443 -26.72 -11.95 21.62
N ILE A 444 -26.74 -10.61 21.69
CA ILE A 444 -27.60 -9.84 22.59
C ILE A 444 -28.53 -8.88 21.86
N SER A 445 -28.69 -9.05 20.55
CA SER A 445 -29.51 -8.19 19.69
C SER A 445 -30.96 -8.12 20.16
N GLU A 446 -31.57 -9.26 20.51
CA GLU A 446 -32.94 -9.33 21.04
C GLU A 446 -33.09 -8.56 22.37
N GLU A 447 -32.14 -8.71 23.30
CA GLU A 447 -32.15 -7.97 24.56
C GLU A 447 -31.91 -6.47 24.36
N CYS A 448 -31.06 -6.08 23.41
CA CYS A 448 -30.83 -4.68 23.08
C CYS A 448 -32.11 -4.01 22.56
N GLU A 449 -32.81 -4.65 21.61
CA GLU A 449 -34.12 -4.17 21.14
C GLU A 449 -35.14 -4.07 22.28
N LYS A 450 -35.20 -5.09 23.15
CA LYS A 450 -36.12 -5.11 24.29
C LYS A 450 -35.91 -3.95 25.26
N TYR A 451 -34.65 -3.57 25.48
CA TYR A 451 -34.27 -2.54 26.45
C TYR A 451 -33.98 -1.17 25.83
N ASN A 452 -34.20 -1.01 24.52
CA ASN A 452 -33.89 0.19 23.74
C ASN A 452 -32.43 0.62 23.88
N LEU A 453 -31.55 -0.36 23.68
CA LEU A 453 -30.10 -0.21 23.74
C LEU A 453 -29.52 -0.30 22.32
N ILE A 454 -28.42 0.41 22.11
CA ILE A 454 -27.68 0.44 20.86
C ILE A 454 -26.21 0.10 21.11
N ALA A 455 -25.52 -0.42 20.10
CA ALA A 455 -24.09 -0.69 20.14
C ALA A 455 -23.32 0.43 19.43
N LEU A 456 -22.31 0.98 20.09
CA LEU A 456 -21.42 2.01 19.56
C LEU A 456 -20.00 1.47 19.47
N ASN A 457 -19.25 1.81 18.41
CA ASN A 457 -17.83 1.45 18.36
C ASN A 457 -17.08 2.26 19.43
N ALA A 458 -16.30 1.58 20.28
CA ALA A 458 -15.54 2.24 21.34
C ALA A 458 -14.21 2.83 20.85
N GLY A 459 -13.80 2.57 19.59
CA GLY A 459 -12.56 3.06 18.98
C GLY A 459 -11.29 2.38 19.51
N VAL A 460 -11.43 1.30 20.27
CA VAL A 460 -10.34 0.60 20.96
C VAL A 460 -10.43 -0.90 20.70
N LYS A 461 -9.25 -1.51 20.54
CA LYS A 461 -9.10 -2.95 20.29
C LYS A 461 -8.68 -3.66 21.56
N LEU A 462 -9.18 -4.88 21.73
CA LEU A 462 -8.82 -5.78 22.81
C LEU A 462 -8.06 -6.97 22.23
N ASP A 463 -6.80 -7.12 22.64
CA ASP A 463 -5.95 -8.25 22.29
C ASP A 463 -6.27 -9.45 23.20
N TYR A 464 -6.51 -10.62 22.62
CA TYR A 464 -6.65 -11.85 23.38
C TYR A 464 -5.38 -12.67 23.28
N CYS A 465 -4.72 -12.84 24.42
CA CYS A 465 -3.51 -13.62 24.59
C CYS A 465 -3.79 -14.90 25.39
N ILE A 466 -2.77 -15.73 25.53
CA ILE A 466 -2.75 -16.85 26.46
C ILE A 466 -1.93 -16.45 27.69
N GLY A 467 -2.51 -16.64 28.88
CA GLY A 467 -1.81 -16.43 30.14
C GLY A 467 -1.15 -17.71 30.64
N VAL A 468 0.10 -17.62 31.06
CA VAL A 468 0.85 -18.70 31.72
C VAL A 468 1.47 -18.22 33.02
N ARG A 469 1.77 -19.13 33.93
CA ARG A 469 2.51 -18.76 35.16
C ARG A 469 3.91 -18.28 34.80
N ARG A 470 4.37 -17.24 35.48
CA ARG A 470 5.67 -16.60 35.22
C ARG A 470 6.87 -17.51 35.46
N ASP A 471 6.72 -18.52 36.31
CA ASP A 471 7.76 -19.54 36.55
C ASP A 471 7.82 -20.64 35.48
N ASN A 472 6.92 -20.63 34.49
CA ASN A 472 6.90 -21.58 33.38
C ASN A 472 7.31 -20.91 32.05
N SER A 473 8.56 -20.45 31.99
CA SER A 473 9.14 -19.83 30.80
C SER A 473 9.21 -20.78 29.60
N THR A 474 9.29 -22.10 29.83
CA THR A 474 9.30 -23.10 28.75
C THR A 474 7.95 -23.17 28.05
N LEU A 475 6.83 -23.25 28.79
CA LEU A 475 5.50 -23.24 28.18
C LEU A 475 5.21 -21.89 27.49
N TYR A 476 5.65 -20.78 28.08
CA TYR A 476 5.57 -19.46 27.44
C TYR A 476 6.26 -19.45 26.07
N SER A 477 7.49 -19.98 25.98
CA SER A 477 8.23 -20.10 24.72
C SER A 477 7.51 -21.00 23.70
N ILE A 478 7.01 -22.16 24.13
CA ILE A 478 6.24 -23.09 23.29
C ILE A 478 5.04 -22.37 22.67
N LEU A 479 4.25 -21.68 23.48
CA LEU A 479 3.03 -21.01 23.01
C LEU A 479 3.35 -19.86 22.05
N ASN A 480 4.37 -19.04 22.30
CA ASN A 480 4.74 -17.95 21.38
C ASN A 480 5.24 -18.47 20.02
N LYS A 481 6.00 -19.58 20.00
CA LYS A 481 6.39 -20.22 18.74
C LYS A 481 5.18 -20.74 17.98
N MET A 482 4.25 -21.39 18.69
CA MET A 482 2.99 -21.83 18.11
C MET A 482 2.18 -20.68 17.51
N ILE A 483 2.18 -19.50 18.15
CA ILE A 483 1.53 -18.30 17.59
C ILE A 483 2.23 -17.87 16.30
N SER A 484 3.55 -17.82 16.29
CA SER A 484 4.31 -17.31 15.13
C SER A 484 4.19 -18.17 13.86
N VAL A 485 3.90 -19.48 13.98
CA VAL A 485 3.80 -20.38 12.82
C VAL A 485 2.40 -20.43 12.22
N VAL A 486 1.39 -19.84 12.86
CA VAL A 486 0.02 -19.80 12.34
C VAL A 486 -0.14 -18.62 11.38
N PRO A 487 -0.66 -18.84 10.15
CA PRO A 487 -0.89 -17.74 9.22
C PRO A 487 -1.87 -16.69 9.76
N ASP A 488 -1.56 -15.40 9.56
CA ASP A 488 -2.32 -14.27 10.10
C ASP A 488 -3.83 -14.30 9.75
N ASN A 489 -4.20 -14.84 8.59
CA ASN A 489 -5.60 -14.87 8.16
C ASN A 489 -6.43 -15.99 8.78
N THR A 490 -5.82 -16.92 9.52
CA THR A 490 -6.51 -18.09 10.09
C THR A 490 -7.52 -17.66 11.15
N MET A 491 -7.14 -16.70 12.01
CA MET A 491 -7.97 -16.27 13.14
C MET A 491 -9.16 -15.42 12.68
N SER A 492 -8.95 -14.49 11.75
CA SER A 492 -10.05 -13.68 11.21
C SER A 492 -11.10 -14.52 10.48
N LYS A 493 -10.68 -15.60 9.80
CA LYS A 493 -11.60 -16.57 9.18
C LYS A 493 -12.41 -17.34 10.22
N ALA A 494 -11.75 -17.86 11.26
CA ALA A 494 -12.42 -18.60 12.32
C ALA A 494 -13.43 -17.73 13.07
N LEU A 495 -13.06 -16.49 13.43
CA LEU A 495 -13.95 -15.55 14.12
C LEU A 495 -15.19 -15.20 13.28
N SER A 496 -15.00 -14.94 11.97
CA SER A 496 -16.13 -14.65 11.07
C SER A 496 -17.05 -15.86 10.88
N PHE A 497 -16.51 -17.08 10.89
CA PHE A 497 -17.29 -18.30 10.75
C PHE A 497 -18.21 -18.54 11.97
N TYR A 498 -17.66 -18.47 13.18
CA TYR A 498 -18.43 -18.71 14.40
C TYR A 498 -19.33 -17.52 14.81
N ASP A 499 -19.15 -16.33 14.23
CA ASP A 499 -20.09 -15.20 14.35
C ASP A 499 -21.34 -15.40 13.47
N ALA A 500 -21.20 -16.05 12.31
CA ALA A 500 -22.30 -16.26 11.36
C ALA A 500 -23.17 -17.51 11.64
N GLU A 501 -22.73 -18.46 12.48
CA GLU A 501 -23.37 -19.77 12.65
C GLU A 501 -24.71 -19.74 13.41
N ASP A 502 -25.15 -18.58 13.93
CA ASP A 502 -26.38 -18.46 14.73
C ASP A 502 -27.62 -17.95 13.97
N GLU A 503 -27.49 -17.46 12.72
CA GLU A 503 -28.64 -16.92 11.97
C GLU A 503 -29.64 -17.99 11.50
N ASP A 504 -29.16 -19.20 11.14
CA ASP A 504 -30.02 -20.26 10.57
C ASP A 504 -30.95 -20.92 11.62
N SER A 505 -30.63 -20.77 12.91
CA SER A 505 -31.32 -21.46 14.01
C SER A 505 -32.51 -20.67 14.59
N ALA A 506 -32.46 -19.34 14.50
CA ALA A 506 -33.45 -18.43 15.08
C ALA A 506 -34.79 -18.43 14.31
N PHE A 507 -34.73 -18.36 12.97
CA PHE A 507 -35.92 -18.29 12.11
C PHE A 507 -36.81 -19.54 12.24
N PHE A 508 -36.20 -20.73 12.19
CA PHE A 508 -36.93 -22.00 12.32
C PHE A 508 -37.48 -22.21 13.73
N SER A 509 -36.78 -21.75 14.76
CA SER A 509 -37.22 -21.83 16.16
C SER A 509 -38.41 -20.89 16.43
N TYR A 510 -38.38 -19.68 15.87
CA TYR A 510 -39.48 -18.71 15.93
C TYR A 510 -40.75 -19.22 15.22
N LEU A 511 -40.62 -19.76 14.01
CA LEU A 511 -41.75 -20.34 13.25
C LEU A 511 -42.41 -21.51 13.99
N LYS A 512 -41.61 -22.36 14.64
CA LYS A 512 -42.09 -23.55 15.34
C LYS A 512 -42.81 -23.19 16.65
N ALA A 513 -42.32 -22.17 17.37
CA ALA A 513 -42.92 -21.66 18.60
C ALA A 513 -44.24 -20.89 18.34
N ASN A 514 -44.33 -20.15 17.22
CA ASN A 514 -45.48 -19.27 16.93
C ASN A 514 -46.44 -19.80 15.86
N ARG A 515 -46.33 -21.07 15.44
CA ARG A 515 -47.12 -21.68 14.33
C ARG A 515 -48.63 -21.42 14.35
N VAL A 516 -49.25 -21.44 15.53
CA VAL A 516 -50.71 -21.23 15.68
C VAL A 516 -51.07 -19.75 15.49
N ARG A 517 -50.20 -18.84 15.95
CA ARG A 517 -50.35 -17.39 15.79
C ARG A 517 -50.10 -16.97 14.34
N ILE A 518 -49.11 -17.58 13.68
CA ILE A 518 -48.76 -17.32 12.28
C ILE A 518 -49.89 -17.75 11.35
N ILE A 519 -50.44 -18.96 11.52
CA ILE A 519 -51.60 -19.42 10.72
C ILE A 519 -52.84 -18.55 11.00
N GLY A 520 -53.04 -18.15 12.27
CA GLY A 520 -54.11 -17.24 12.68
C GLY A 520 -53.99 -15.82 12.10
N PHE A 521 -52.77 -15.34 11.83
CA PHE A 521 -52.50 -14.03 11.21
C PHE A 521 -52.47 -14.08 9.67
N ALA A 522 -51.86 -15.11 9.08
CA ALA A 522 -51.68 -15.20 7.63
C ALA A 522 -53.02 -15.32 6.89
N THR A 523 -53.97 -16.08 7.46
CA THR A 523 -55.29 -16.31 6.84
C THR A 523 -56.12 -15.03 6.67
N PRO A 524 -56.30 -14.17 7.69
CA PRO A 524 -56.95 -12.87 7.52
C PRO A 524 -56.11 -11.87 6.72
N VAL A 525 -54.76 -11.94 6.74
CA VAL A 525 -53.90 -11.07 5.93
C VAL A 525 -54.05 -11.35 4.43
N VAL A 526 -54.15 -12.63 4.03
CA VAL A 526 -54.40 -12.99 2.62
C VAL A 526 -55.79 -12.54 2.16
N LEU A 527 -56.82 -12.67 3.02
CA LEU A 527 -58.17 -12.16 2.73
C LEU A 527 -58.20 -10.62 2.73
N ALA A 528 -57.41 -9.97 3.59
CA ALA A 528 -57.25 -8.54 3.63
C ALA A 528 -56.51 -8.01 2.40
N LEU A 529 -55.52 -8.73 1.86
CA LEU A 529 -54.81 -8.37 0.62
C LEU A 529 -55.73 -8.45 -0.61
N LEU A 530 -56.62 -9.46 -0.67
CA LEU A 530 -57.65 -9.55 -1.71
C LEU A 530 -58.69 -8.42 -1.59
N ALA A 531 -59.06 -8.03 -0.38
CA ALA A 531 -59.93 -6.88 -0.12
C ALA A 531 -59.21 -5.52 -0.34
N LEU A 532 -57.90 -5.46 -0.12
CA LEU A 532 -57.05 -4.29 -0.30
C LEU A 532 -56.83 -4.03 -1.80
N LEU A 533 -56.63 -5.05 -2.62
CA LEU A 533 -56.61 -4.91 -4.08
C LEU A 533 -57.96 -4.39 -4.63
N TRP A 534 -59.06 -4.79 -3.99
CA TRP A 534 -60.40 -4.28 -4.30
C TRP A 534 -60.61 -2.83 -3.79
N TYR A 535 -60.00 -2.45 -2.67
CA TYR A 535 -60.13 -1.14 -2.02
C TYR A 535 -59.16 -0.07 -2.56
N LEU A 536 -57.92 -0.42 -2.93
CA LEU A 536 -56.94 0.46 -3.58
C LEU A 536 -57.46 0.96 -4.94
N ASN A 537 -58.28 0.14 -5.62
CA ASN A 537 -59.06 0.54 -6.78
C ASN A 537 -60.13 1.63 -6.47
N ARG A 538 -60.42 1.89 -5.18
CA ARG A 538 -61.50 2.79 -4.72
C ARG A 538 -61.01 4.04 -3.97
N THR A 539 -59.83 4.02 -3.34
CA THR A 539 -59.41 5.04 -2.36
C THR A 539 -58.09 5.76 -2.66
N ARG A 540 -57.75 5.89 -3.94
CA ARG A 540 -57.12 7.11 -4.51
C ARG A 540 -57.87 8.42 -4.19
N ARG A 541 -58.97 8.37 -3.44
CA ARG A 541 -59.95 9.44 -3.29
C ARG A 541 -59.80 10.34 -2.05
N LYS A 542 -58.97 10.05 -1.04
CA LYS A 542 -58.97 10.85 0.22
C LYS A 542 -57.61 10.81 0.97
N ALA A 543 -56.50 11.33 0.45
CA ALA A 543 -56.11 12.74 0.52
C ALA A 543 -56.06 13.40 1.94
N LYS A 544 -56.09 12.67 3.07
CA LYS A 544 -56.25 13.35 4.38
C LYS A 544 -55.53 12.77 5.61
N GLN A 545 -54.48 11.98 5.44
CA GLN A 545 -53.62 11.54 6.55
C GLN A 545 -52.19 12.00 6.29
N SER A 546 -52.03 13.32 6.26
CA SER A 546 -50.96 14.06 5.58
C SER A 546 -49.87 14.58 6.53
N GLU A 547 -49.80 14.15 7.80
CA GLU A 547 -48.90 14.77 8.80
C GLU A 547 -47.83 13.82 9.34
N ALA A 548 -48.16 12.56 9.66
CA ALA A 548 -47.16 11.59 10.14
C ALA A 548 -46.24 11.01 9.03
N LEU A 549 -46.57 11.27 7.76
CA LEU A 549 -45.74 10.89 6.61
C LEU A 549 -44.65 11.94 6.31
N ILE A 550 -44.72 13.14 6.90
CA ILE A 550 -43.79 14.24 6.57
C ILE A 550 -42.43 14.03 7.26
N SER A 551 -42.42 13.66 8.54
CA SER A 551 -41.17 13.51 9.33
C SER A 551 -40.27 12.35 8.86
N ALA A 552 -40.84 11.24 8.38
CA ALA A 552 -40.07 10.10 7.83
C ALA A 552 -39.55 10.35 6.39
N ILE A 553 -39.88 11.50 5.79
CA ILE A 553 -39.34 11.95 4.49
C ILE A 553 -38.33 13.11 4.71
N GLU A 554 -38.36 13.79 5.86
CA GLU A 554 -37.57 14.99 6.15
C GLU A 554 -36.09 14.74 6.43
N THR A 555 -35.75 13.65 7.12
CA THR A 555 -34.38 13.36 7.56
C THR A 555 -33.93 11.97 7.13
N ASP A 556 -32.66 11.83 6.79
CA ASP A 556 -32.01 10.56 6.50
C ASP A 556 -31.82 9.76 7.79
N GLU A 557 -32.42 8.57 7.87
CA GLU A 557 -32.46 7.78 9.11
C GLU A 557 -31.06 7.35 9.61
N LEU A 558 -30.07 7.22 8.71
CA LEU A 558 -28.72 6.80 9.10
C LEU A 558 -27.88 7.95 9.66
N THR A 559 -28.02 9.16 9.12
CA THR A 559 -27.12 10.28 9.43
C THR A 559 -27.78 11.38 10.25
N GLY A 560 -29.11 11.36 10.39
CA GLY A 560 -29.88 12.40 11.07
C GLY A 560 -29.93 13.74 10.33
N LEU A 561 -29.20 13.86 9.22
CA LEU A 561 -29.18 15.03 8.35
C LEU A 561 -30.48 15.13 7.55
N TYR A 562 -30.82 16.31 7.07
CA TYR A 562 -31.98 16.46 6.20
C TYR A 562 -31.81 15.64 4.91
N THR A 563 -32.91 15.05 4.42
CA THR A 563 -32.90 14.50 3.07
C THR A 563 -32.75 15.64 2.07
N LYS A 564 -32.14 15.35 0.90
CA LYS A 564 -31.85 16.32 -0.17
C LYS A 564 -32.94 17.38 -0.38
N ASN A 565 -34.21 16.97 -0.52
CA ASN A 565 -35.31 17.88 -0.81
C ASN A 565 -35.57 18.88 0.31
N PHE A 566 -35.54 18.43 1.56
CA PHE A 566 -35.82 19.28 2.72
C PHE A 566 -34.64 20.16 3.10
N PHE A 567 -33.41 19.67 2.93
CA PHE A 567 -32.21 20.49 3.06
C PHE A 567 -32.29 21.74 2.17
N PHE A 568 -32.59 21.57 0.87
CA PHE A 568 -32.74 22.71 -0.05
C PHE A 568 -33.93 23.60 0.30
N GLU A 569 -35.04 23.05 0.78
CA GLU A 569 -36.19 23.86 1.23
C GLU A 569 -35.82 24.76 2.41
N TYR A 570 -35.13 24.22 3.42
CA TYR A 570 -34.69 25.00 4.58
C TYR A 570 -33.59 26.00 4.24
N ALA A 571 -32.64 25.63 3.37
CA ALA A 571 -31.61 26.53 2.88
C ALA A 571 -32.20 27.76 2.18
N ASN A 572 -33.16 27.53 1.28
CA ASN A 572 -33.86 28.59 0.56
C ASN A 572 -34.68 29.50 1.49
N ARG A 573 -35.29 28.95 2.56
CA ARG A 573 -35.97 29.75 3.58
C ARG A 573 -34.99 30.62 4.37
N MET A 574 -33.83 30.08 4.76
CA MET A 574 -32.78 30.86 5.45
C MET A 574 -32.27 32.00 4.57
N TYR A 575 -32.01 31.72 3.29
CA TYR A 575 -31.61 32.73 2.32
C TYR A 575 -32.68 33.82 2.13
N ALA A 576 -33.96 33.44 1.99
CA ALA A 576 -35.05 34.41 1.81
C ALA A 576 -35.24 35.37 3.01
N VAL A 577 -34.90 34.93 4.21
CA VAL A 577 -34.98 35.76 5.43
C VAL A 577 -33.82 36.76 5.50
N ASN A 578 -32.62 36.39 5.05
CA ASN A 578 -31.47 37.29 5.07
C ASN A 578 -30.52 37.05 3.87
N PRO A 579 -30.86 37.55 2.67
CA PRO A 579 -30.09 37.29 1.44
C PRO A 579 -28.66 37.85 1.46
N ASP A 580 -28.43 38.88 2.28
CA ASP A 580 -27.15 39.58 2.39
C ASP A 580 -26.22 38.96 3.45
N LYS A 581 -26.65 37.92 4.19
CA LYS A 581 -25.80 37.22 5.17
C LYS A 581 -24.75 36.38 4.42
N PRO A 582 -23.45 36.55 4.69
CA PRO A 582 -22.43 35.72 4.08
C PRO A 582 -22.54 34.26 4.50
N MET A 583 -22.83 33.38 3.53
CA MET A 583 -23.01 31.94 3.73
C MET A 583 -22.27 31.15 2.64
N ASP A 584 -21.54 30.11 3.03
CA ASP A 584 -20.80 29.21 2.15
C ASP A 584 -21.60 27.94 1.84
N GLY A 585 -21.38 27.38 0.66
CA GLY A 585 -21.80 26.01 0.31
C GLY A 585 -20.63 25.04 0.43
N ILE A 586 -20.83 23.88 1.05
CA ILE A 586 -19.79 22.86 1.20
C ILE A 586 -20.35 21.50 0.84
N VAL A 587 -19.60 20.71 0.08
CA VAL A 587 -19.96 19.34 -0.30
C VAL A 587 -18.81 18.39 0.01
N ILE A 588 -19.14 17.26 0.64
CA ILE A 588 -18.18 16.27 1.13
C ILE A 588 -18.52 14.91 0.54
N ASN A 589 -17.50 14.14 0.21
CA ASN A 589 -17.63 12.78 -0.33
C ASN A 589 -16.46 11.89 0.14
N ILE A 590 -16.66 10.57 0.20
CA ILE A 590 -15.64 9.63 0.69
C ILE A 590 -14.88 9.02 -0.50
N ILE A 591 -13.55 8.99 -0.43
CA ILE A 591 -12.71 8.44 -1.51
C ILE A 591 -12.83 6.91 -1.53
N ARG A 592 -13.23 6.35 -2.69
CA ARG A 592 -13.39 4.89 -2.93
C ARG A 592 -14.25 4.21 -1.85
N PHE A 593 -15.36 4.80 -1.45
CA PHE A 593 -16.26 4.24 -0.41
C PHE A 593 -16.73 2.80 -0.70
N HIS A 594 -16.92 2.44 -1.98
CA HIS A 594 -17.22 1.05 -2.34
C HIS A 594 -16.11 0.06 -1.95
N ALA A 595 -14.83 0.46 -2.02
CA ALA A 595 -13.70 -0.35 -1.58
C ALA A 595 -13.64 -0.44 -0.04
N VAL A 596 -14.03 0.64 0.65
CA VAL A 596 -14.21 0.64 2.11
C VAL A 596 -15.28 -0.40 2.49
N ASN A 597 -16.41 -0.43 1.77
CA ASN A 597 -17.48 -1.42 1.96
C ASN A 597 -17.06 -2.84 1.57
N ALA A 598 -16.26 -3.01 0.51
CA ALA A 598 -15.81 -4.32 0.06
C ALA A 598 -14.77 -4.93 1.01
N ALA A 599 -13.89 -4.11 1.57
CA ALA A 599 -12.85 -4.54 2.50
C ALA A 599 -13.37 -4.73 3.94
N ASN A 600 -14.33 -3.90 4.39
CA ASN A 600 -14.75 -3.85 5.79
C ASN A 600 -16.26 -4.12 6.00
N GLY A 601 -17.01 -4.44 4.94
CA GLY A 601 -18.44 -4.69 4.99
C GLY A 601 -19.31 -3.41 5.01
N ARG A 602 -20.61 -3.56 4.69
CA ARG A 602 -21.55 -2.42 4.61
C ARG A 602 -21.83 -1.76 5.95
N VAL A 603 -21.79 -2.51 7.06
CA VAL A 603 -22.04 -1.97 8.41
C VAL A 603 -20.95 -0.98 8.82
N PHE A 604 -19.69 -1.28 8.50
CA PHE A 604 -18.59 -0.33 8.68
C PHE A 604 -18.75 0.87 7.75
N GLY A 605 -19.22 0.66 6.52
CA GLY A 605 -19.64 1.76 5.65
C GLY A 605 -20.66 2.68 6.30
N ASP A 606 -21.72 2.11 6.86
CA ASP A 606 -22.81 2.85 7.50
C ASP A 606 -22.33 3.60 8.74
N SER A 607 -21.40 3.03 9.52
CA SER A 607 -20.80 3.73 10.67
C SER A 607 -19.90 4.90 10.24
N VAL A 608 -19.17 4.75 9.13
CA VAL A 608 -18.40 5.85 8.52
C VAL A 608 -19.33 6.98 8.09
N LEU A 609 -20.48 6.66 7.48
CA LEU A 609 -21.48 7.65 7.08
C LEU A 609 -22.15 8.34 8.27
N ALA A 610 -22.51 7.58 9.31
CA ALA A 610 -23.10 8.10 10.53
C ALA A 610 -22.14 9.02 11.28
N ALA A 611 -20.87 8.65 11.39
CA ALA A 611 -19.85 9.46 12.06
C ALA A 611 -19.55 10.79 11.35
N ILE A 612 -19.54 10.80 10.01
CA ILE A 612 -19.48 12.06 9.26
C ILE A 612 -20.76 12.86 9.50
N GLY A 613 -21.93 12.22 9.46
CA GLY A 613 -23.23 12.86 9.72
C GLY A 613 -23.28 13.58 11.08
N GLU A 614 -22.85 12.89 12.14
CA GLU A 614 -22.75 13.43 13.50
C GLU A 614 -21.81 14.64 13.56
N GLU A 615 -20.61 14.52 12.99
CA GLU A 615 -19.63 15.62 13.03
C GLU A 615 -20.10 16.84 12.24
N ILE A 616 -20.82 16.62 11.13
CA ILE A 616 -21.46 17.67 10.36
C ILE A 616 -22.59 18.33 11.17
N LEU A 617 -23.42 17.55 11.89
CA LEU A 617 -24.48 18.08 12.76
C LEU A 617 -23.91 18.96 13.87
N ASP A 618 -22.84 18.51 14.54
CA ASP A 618 -22.14 19.27 15.57
C ASP A 618 -21.59 20.58 14.98
N PHE A 619 -20.94 20.51 13.82
CA PHE A 619 -20.42 21.68 13.13
C PHE A 619 -21.50 22.71 12.79
N VAL A 620 -22.63 22.28 12.21
CA VAL A 620 -23.70 23.23 11.82
C VAL A 620 -24.44 23.80 13.03
N ALA A 621 -24.57 23.04 14.12
CA ALA A 621 -25.14 23.53 15.37
C ALA A 621 -24.26 24.62 16.01
N GLU A 622 -22.94 24.46 15.98
CA GLU A 622 -21.98 25.44 16.49
C GLU A 622 -21.92 26.72 15.65
N ASN A 623 -22.14 26.59 14.33
CA ASN A 623 -21.89 27.66 13.37
C ASN A 623 -23.18 28.27 12.78
N ASP A 624 -24.37 27.94 13.29
CA ASP A 624 -25.66 28.47 12.80
C ASP A 624 -25.89 28.16 11.29
N GLY A 625 -25.62 26.91 10.91
CA GLY A 625 -25.83 26.37 9.57
C GLY A 625 -26.87 25.24 9.52
N ILE A 626 -27.02 24.63 8.35
CA ILE A 626 -27.81 23.41 8.14
C ILE A 626 -27.05 22.45 7.24
N ALA A 627 -27.40 21.16 7.29
CA ALA A 627 -26.76 20.14 6.46
C ALA A 627 -27.74 19.05 6.03
N GLY A 628 -27.41 18.38 4.93
CA GLY A 628 -28.21 17.32 4.33
C GLY A 628 -27.35 16.22 3.72
N ARG A 629 -27.92 15.02 3.61
CA ARG A 629 -27.33 13.91 2.86
C ARG A 629 -28.01 13.79 1.51
N SER A 630 -27.22 13.80 0.43
CA SER A 630 -27.75 13.82 -0.93
C SER A 630 -27.96 12.41 -1.46
N GLU A 631 -26.89 11.63 -1.64
CA GLU A 631 -26.90 10.26 -2.18
C GLU A 631 -25.69 9.48 -1.64
N SER A 632 -25.85 8.20 -1.28
CA SER A 632 -24.76 7.30 -0.84
C SER A 632 -23.84 7.94 0.21
N ASP A 633 -22.66 8.39 -0.17
CA ASP A 633 -21.57 8.92 0.64
C ASP A 633 -21.36 10.42 0.48
N GLN A 634 -22.36 11.13 -0.06
CA GLN A 634 -22.32 12.55 -0.31
C GLN A 634 -23.13 13.39 0.70
N PHE A 635 -22.46 14.39 1.27
CA PHE A 635 -23.01 15.31 2.27
C PHE A 635 -22.93 16.76 1.79
N ALA A 636 -23.87 17.59 2.20
CA ALA A 636 -23.98 18.99 1.83
C ALA A 636 -24.21 19.86 3.06
N ILE A 637 -23.56 21.01 3.14
CA ILE A 637 -23.63 21.96 4.26
C ILE A 637 -23.83 23.38 3.72
N TYR A 638 -24.73 24.12 4.36
CA TYR A 638 -24.94 25.54 4.14
C TYR A 638 -24.78 26.29 5.47
N CYS A 639 -23.70 27.05 5.62
CA CYS A 639 -23.32 27.68 6.89
C CYS A 639 -22.75 29.10 6.67
N PRO A 640 -22.64 29.94 7.72
CA PRO A 640 -21.99 31.24 7.61
C PRO A 640 -20.56 31.16 7.06
N HIS A 641 -20.15 32.22 6.34
CA HIS A 641 -18.86 32.25 5.63
C HIS A 641 -17.66 31.96 6.54
N MET A 642 -16.82 31.00 6.14
CA MET A 642 -15.61 30.59 6.84
C MET A 642 -14.37 31.23 6.22
N THR A 643 -13.50 31.79 7.07
CA THR A 643 -12.20 32.32 6.62
C THR A 643 -11.20 31.21 6.27
N ASP A 644 -11.31 30.05 6.90
CA ASP A 644 -10.48 28.87 6.60
C ASP A 644 -11.30 27.59 6.72
N SER A 645 -11.68 27.02 5.58
CA SER A 645 -12.46 25.79 5.50
C SER A 645 -11.63 24.54 5.80
N ARG A 646 -10.29 24.64 5.89
CA ARG A 646 -9.43 23.52 6.32
C ARG A 646 -9.75 23.04 7.72
N ILE A 647 -10.26 23.92 8.58
CA ILE A 647 -10.66 23.57 9.94
C ILE A 647 -11.74 22.48 9.92
N LEU A 648 -12.75 22.62 9.07
CA LEU A 648 -13.79 21.61 8.90
C LEU A 648 -13.22 20.34 8.26
N PHE A 649 -12.36 20.48 7.25
CA PHE A 649 -11.71 19.34 6.59
C PHE A 649 -10.94 18.47 7.58
N GLU A 650 -10.06 19.09 8.37
CA GLU A 650 -9.22 18.42 9.36
C GLU A 650 -10.06 17.84 10.49
N ARG A 651 -11.14 18.52 10.89
CA ARG A 651 -12.10 18.03 11.88
C ARG A 651 -12.78 16.74 11.41
N LEU A 652 -13.30 16.72 10.18
CA LEU A 652 -13.91 15.55 9.58
C LEU A 652 -12.90 14.44 9.31
N GLN A 653 -11.71 14.77 8.79
CA GLN A 653 -10.66 13.78 8.51
C GLN A 653 -10.14 13.16 9.80
N LYS A 654 -9.99 13.95 10.86
CA LYS A 654 -9.65 13.45 12.20
C LYS A 654 -10.75 12.57 12.78
N LYS A 655 -12.03 12.92 12.58
CA LYS A 655 -13.16 12.07 12.95
C LYS A 655 -13.06 10.72 12.22
N LEU A 656 -12.75 10.72 10.92
CA LEU A 656 -12.58 9.48 10.13
C LEU A 656 -11.33 8.68 10.50
N ASP A 657 -10.18 9.34 10.70
CA ASP A 657 -8.94 8.70 11.14
C ASP A 657 -9.14 8.04 12.53
N SER A 658 -10.07 8.56 13.33
CA SER A 658 -10.45 7.98 14.62
C SER A 658 -11.37 6.76 14.51
N LEU A 659 -11.99 6.50 13.35
CA LEU A 659 -12.86 5.34 13.15
C LEU A 659 -12.08 4.05 12.86
N SER A 660 -10.91 4.14 12.22
CA SER A 660 -10.07 2.97 11.98
C SER A 660 -8.62 3.34 11.76
N SER A 661 -7.73 2.70 12.52
CA SER A 661 -6.28 2.81 12.37
C SER A 661 -5.70 1.91 11.26
N ASN A 662 -6.46 0.91 10.80
CA ASN A 662 -6.02 -0.06 9.79
C ASN A 662 -6.58 0.23 8.38
N THR A 663 -7.63 1.05 8.29
CA THR A 663 -8.21 1.47 7.01
C THR A 663 -8.04 2.96 6.85
N SER A 664 -7.21 3.37 5.87
CA SER A 664 -7.05 4.78 5.53
C SER A 664 -8.30 5.29 4.79
N ILE A 665 -9.27 5.82 5.53
CA ILE A 665 -10.48 6.44 4.98
C ILE A 665 -10.15 7.91 4.72
N ARG A 666 -10.17 8.31 3.46
CA ARG A 666 -9.94 9.71 3.07
C ARG A 666 -11.23 10.33 2.58
N LEU A 667 -11.50 11.56 2.99
CA LEU A 667 -12.59 12.36 2.44
C LEU A 667 -12.07 13.34 1.40
N ARG A 668 -12.95 13.77 0.52
CA ARG A 668 -12.76 14.93 -0.36
C ARG A 668 -13.83 15.97 -0.07
N MET A 669 -13.46 17.24 -0.08
CA MET A 669 -14.35 18.35 0.24
C MET A 669 -14.22 19.48 -0.78
N GLY A 670 -15.35 19.94 -1.28
CA GLY A 670 -15.47 21.11 -2.14
C GLY A 670 -16.17 22.24 -1.40
N VAL A 671 -15.65 23.47 -1.53
CA VAL A 671 -16.17 24.65 -0.82
C VAL A 671 -16.43 25.76 -1.82
N MET A 672 -17.64 26.30 -1.83
CA MET A 672 -17.98 27.52 -2.55
C MET A 672 -18.18 28.67 -1.55
N PRO A 673 -17.21 29.61 -1.45
CA PRO A 673 -17.33 30.77 -0.59
C PRO A 673 -18.49 31.66 -1.02
N TRP A 674 -19.06 32.36 -0.05
CA TRP A 674 -20.16 33.27 -0.28
C TRP A 674 -19.86 34.30 -1.38
N LYS A 675 -20.84 34.46 -2.28
CA LYS A 675 -20.85 35.48 -3.31
C LYS A 675 -22.20 36.18 -3.30
N ASN A 676 -22.18 37.51 -3.33
CA ASN A 676 -23.40 38.29 -3.24
C ASN A 676 -24.35 37.98 -4.41
N GLY A 677 -25.62 37.68 -4.10
CA GLY A 677 -26.66 37.35 -5.07
C GLY A 677 -26.72 35.89 -5.53
N THR A 678 -25.89 35.00 -4.96
CA THR A 678 -25.95 33.55 -5.25
C THR A 678 -26.88 32.86 -4.25
N ASP A 679 -27.84 32.08 -4.75
CA ASP A 679 -28.77 31.32 -3.91
C ASP A 679 -28.11 30.02 -3.39
N PRO A 680 -28.71 29.35 -2.37
CA PRO A 680 -28.12 28.15 -1.80
C PRO A 680 -27.97 27.01 -2.80
N GLN A 681 -28.86 26.91 -3.80
CA GLN A 681 -28.80 25.85 -4.78
C GLN A 681 -27.56 26.01 -5.66
N GLU A 682 -27.33 27.22 -6.18
CA GLU A 682 -26.15 27.52 -7.00
C GLU A 682 -24.84 27.37 -6.18
N LEU A 683 -24.81 27.79 -4.91
CA LEU A 683 -23.63 27.61 -4.05
C LEU A 683 -23.27 26.14 -3.84
N LEU A 684 -24.27 25.28 -3.59
CA LEU A 684 -24.07 23.86 -3.34
C LEU A 684 -23.74 23.07 -4.60
N GLU A 685 -24.31 23.46 -5.74
CA GLU A 685 -23.92 22.93 -7.05
C GLU A 685 -22.43 23.22 -7.29
N HIS A 686 -21.97 24.47 -7.12
CA HIS A 686 -20.55 24.86 -7.27
C HIS A 686 -19.64 24.13 -6.27
N ALA A 687 -20.06 23.97 -5.03
CA ALA A 687 -19.31 23.19 -4.04
C ALA A 687 -19.18 21.71 -4.44
N LEU A 688 -20.23 21.11 -5.03
CA LEU A 688 -20.18 19.75 -5.57
C LEU A 688 -19.15 19.63 -6.70
N ILE A 689 -19.11 20.61 -7.62
CA ILE A 689 -18.11 20.65 -8.70
C ILE A 689 -16.69 20.57 -8.12
N ALA A 690 -16.38 21.44 -7.16
CA ALA A 690 -15.07 21.45 -6.50
C ALA A 690 -14.77 20.12 -5.79
N CYS A 691 -15.77 19.51 -5.14
CA CYS A 691 -15.64 18.21 -4.47
C CYS A 691 -15.34 17.09 -5.47
N ASN A 692 -15.99 17.10 -6.64
CA ASN A 692 -15.76 16.12 -7.70
C ASN A 692 -14.37 16.29 -8.33
N MET A 693 -13.86 17.51 -8.48
CA MET A 693 -12.51 17.75 -9.02
C MET A 693 -11.38 17.22 -8.14
N ALA A 694 -11.61 17.07 -6.84
CA ALA A 694 -10.65 16.43 -5.94
C ALA A 694 -10.53 14.91 -6.18
N ARG A 695 -11.38 14.32 -7.04
CA ARG A 695 -11.33 12.89 -7.38
C ARG A 695 -10.10 12.58 -8.25
N GLY A 696 -9.12 11.90 -7.65
CA GLY A 696 -7.92 11.42 -8.35
C GLY A 696 -6.65 12.24 -8.11
N LEU A 697 -6.74 13.34 -7.36
CA LEU A 697 -5.58 14.11 -6.91
C LEU A 697 -5.03 13.47 -5.62
N TYR A 698 -3.82 12.93 -5.66
CA TYR A 698 -3.20 12.25 -4.50
C TYR A 698 -2.74 13.21 -3.39
N LYS A 699 -2.60 14.52 -3.69
CA LYS A 699 -2.06 15.53 -2.77
C LYS A 699 -3.08 16.53 -2.23
N GLU A 700 -4.21 16.75 -2.91
CA GLU A 700 -5.18 17.79 -2.56
C GLU A 700 -6.61 17.22 -2.49
N ASN A 701 -7.10 17.05 -1.26
CA ASN A 701 -8.44 16.51 -0.96
C ASN A 701 -9.45 17.60 -0.55
N LEU A 702 -9.02 18.86 -0.46
CA LEU A 702 -9.86 20.03 -0.23
C LEU A 702 -9.68 21.00 -1.39
N ILE A 703 -10.77 21.34 -2.07
CA ILE A 703 -10.75 22.28 -3.19
C ILE A 703 -11.76 23.40 -2.93
N ILE A 704 -11.32 24.64 -3.12
CA ILE A 704 -12.18 25.81 -3.09
C ILE A 704 -12.60 26.10 -4.52
N PHE A 705 -13.90 26.17 -4.75
CA PHE A 705 -14.48 26.42 -6.05
C PHE A 705 -14.01 27.75 -6.62
N ASP A 706 -13.64 27.71 -7.89
CA ASP A 706 -13.53 28.87 -8.74
C ASP A 706 -14.35 28.67 -10.01
N GLU A 707 -14.63 29.76 -10.73
CA GLU A 707 -15.47 29.71 -11.94
C GLU A 707 -14.85 28.86 -13.07
N ASN A 708 -13.55 28.59 -13.06
CA ASN A 708 -12.94 27.70 -14.06
C ASN A 708 -13.33 26.24 -13.82
N MET A 709 -13.60 25.86 -12.56
CA MET A 709 -14.02 24.51 -12.21
C MET A 709 -15.40 24.17 -12.80
N ARG A 710 -16.39 25.05 -12.64
CA ARG A 710 -17.72 24.84 -13.28
C ARG A 710 -17.62 24.69 -14.78
N GLN A 711 -16.83 25.54 -15.42
CA GLN A 711 -16.63 25.47 -16.86
C GLN A 711 -16.05 24.12 -17.29
N LYS A 712 -15.17 23.53 -16.48
CA LYS A 712 -14.58 22.22 -16.77
C LYS A 712 -15.54 21.04 -16.51
N GLU A 713 -16.37 21.06 -15.47
CA GLU A 713 -17.38 19.98 -15.29
C GLU A 713 -18.49 20.04 -16.33
N GLU A 714 -19.02 21.24 -16.63
CA GLU A 714 -19.99 21.42 -17.74
C GLU A 714 -19.39 20.99 -19.08
N PHE A 715 -18.10 21.20 -19.27
CA PHE A 715 -17.35 20.71 -20.42
C PHE A 715 -17.28 19.18 -20.42
N GLU A 716 -16.82 18.54 -19.34
CA GLU A 716 -16.73 17.07 -19.23
C GLU A 716 -18.09 16.37 -19.41
N GLU A 717 -19.16 16.86 -18.79
CA GLU A 717 -20.51 16.29 -18.92
C GLU A 717 -21.04 16.38 -20.36
N GLN A 718 -20.81 17.52 -21.01
CA GLN A 718 -21.17 17.69 -22.42
C GLN A 718 -20.41 16.67 -23.29
N LEU A 719 -19.12 16.45 -23.04
CA LEU A 719 -18.35 15.43 -23.76
C LEU A 719 -18.93 14.03 -23.54
N ILE A 720 -19.28 13.63 -22.32
CA ILE A 720 -19.88 12.30 -22.07
C ILE A 720 -21.15 12.10 -22.90
N ASN A 721 -22.04 13.10 -22.89
CA ASN A 721 -23.31 13.05 -23.60
C ASN A 721 -23.12 13.01 -25.13
N ASP A 722 -22.09 13.70 -25.64
CA ASP A 722 -21.83 13.81 -27.06
C ASP A 722 -20.99 12.66 -27.65
N LEU A 723 -20.36 11.80 -26.83
CA LEU A 723 -19.42 10.78 -27.31
C LEU A 723 -19.99 9.88 -28.42
N ARG A 724 -21.19 9.31 -28.23
CA ARG A 724 -21.81 8.41 -29.22
C ARG A 724 -22.06 9.13 -30.54
N ARG A 725 -22.64 10.33 -30.45
CA ARG A 725 -22.87 11.20 -31.61
C ARG A 725 -21.56 11.56 -32.29
N ALA A 726 -20.51 11.85 -31.53
CA ALA A 726 -19.20 12.18 -32.05
C ALA A 726 -18.52 11.04 -32.80
N ILE A 727 -18.74 9.79 -32.38
CA ILE A 727 -18.31 8.60 -33.11
C ILE A 727 -19.13 8.46 -34.41
N ASP A 728 -20.45 8.51 -34.31
CA ASP A 728 -21.37 8.31 -35.44
C ASP A 728 -21.24 9.41 -36.52
N GLU A 729 -21.00 10.66 -36.11
CA GLU A 729 -20.86 11.83 -36.97
C GLU A 729 -19.39 12.12 -37.35
N HIS A 730 -18.45 11.24 -37.00
CA HIS A 730 -17.01 11.37 -37.27
C HIS A 730 -16.40 12.70 -36.76
N GLU A 731 -16.82 13.16 -35.59
CA GLU A 731 -16.25 14.33 -34.91
C GLU A 731 -14.93 14.01 -34.21
N LEU A 732 -14.76 12.75 -33.79
CA LEU A 732 -13.45 12.23 -33.39
C LEU A 732 -12.58 12.09 -34.65
N VAL A 733 -11.41 12.69 -34.62
CA VAL A 733 -10.46 12.70 -35.72
C VAL A 733 -9.06 12.39 -35.23
N VAL A 734 -8.31 11.63 -36.01
CA VAL A 734 -6.94 11.24 -35.65
C VAL A 734 -5.96 12.23 -36.26
N TYR A 735 -5.08 12.77 -35.42
CA TYR A 735 -3.94 13.59 -35.82
C TYR A 735 -2.69 12.75 -35.68
N TYR A 736 -1.66 13.06 -36.46
CA TYR A 736 -0.43 12.29 -36.50
C TYR A 736 0.74 13.17 -36.10
N GLN A 737 1.54 12.71 -35.16
CA GLN A 737 2.79 13.36 -34.77
C GLN A 737 3.98 12.53 -35.24
N PRO A 738 4.92 13.10 -36.01
CA PRO A 738 6.04 12.35 -36.55
C PRO A 738 7.10 12.05 -35.47
N LYS A 739 7.63 10.84 -35.50
CA LYS A 739 8.80 10.37 -34.76
C LYS A 739 10.01 10.37 -35.70
N TYR A 740 11.12 10.97 -35.28
CA TYR A 740 12.32 11.08 -36.11
C TYR A 740 13.47 10.30 -35.50
N ASP A 741 14.18 9.54 -36.33
CA ASP A 741 15.54 9.07 -36.01
C ASP A 741 16.45 10.31 -36.02
N ILE A 742 17.01 10.65 -34.87
CA ILE A 742 17.85 11.84 -34.70
C ILE A 742 19.33 11.57 -34.88
N GLN A 743 19.74 10.30 -34.96
CA GLN A 743 21.13 9.90 -35.17
C GLN A 743 21.56 10.15 -36.61
N THR A 744 20.62 10.06 -37.56
CA THR A 744 20.83 10.43 -38.96
C THR A 744 21.09 11.94 -39.18
N GLU A 745 21.77 12.28 -40.29
CA GLU A 745 21.96 13.66 -40.74
C GLU A 745 21.55 13.84 -42.22
N PRO A 746 20.48 14.61 -42.51
CA PRO A 746 19.51 15.18 -41.56
C PRO A 746 18.66 14.09 -40.88
N PRO A 747 17.99 14.39 -39.75
CA PRO A 747 17.05 13.46 -39.10
C PRO A 747 16.00 12.91 -40.08
N THR A 748 15.83 11.59 -40.10
CA THR A 748 14.89 10.88 -40.98
C THR A 748 13.61 10.49 -40.24
N LEU A 749 12.50 10.39 -40.97
CA LEU A 749 11.22 10.01 -40.36
C LEU A 749 11.25 8.52 -40.07
N HIS A 750 10.89 8.14 -38.85
CA HIS A 750 10.88 6.75 -38.41
C HIS A 750 9.44 6.18 -38.43
N SER A 751 8.54 6.79 -37.66
CA SER A 751 7.13 6.40 -37.56
C SER A 751 6.29 7.63 -37.17
N ALA A 752 5.00 7.45 -36.87
CA ALA A 752 4.18 8.51 -36.28
C ALA A 752 3.28 7.98 -35.18
N GLU A 753 2.87 8.85 -34.27
CA GLU A 753 1.88 8.52 -33.25
C GLU A 753 0.49 9.03 -33.66
N ALA A 754 -0.51 8.15 -33.55
CA ALA A 754 -1.92 8.47 -33.72
C ALA A 754 -2.49 9.08 -32.43
N LEU A 755 -2.81 10.36 -32.51
CA LEU A 755 -3.33 11.15 -31.41
C LEU A 755 -4.73 11.64 -31.72
N VAL A 756 -5.72 11.12 -31.00
CA VAL A 756 -7.11 11.49 -31.18
C VAL A 756 -7.36 12.95 -30.77
N ARG A 757 -8.21 13.63 -31.54
CA ARG A 757 -8.71 14.97 -31.29
C ARG A 757 -10.21 14.96 -31.48
N TRP A 758 -10.92 15.81 -30.76
CA TRP A 758 -12.37 15.93 -30.92
C TRP A 758 -12.70 17.28 -31.54
N LYS A 759 -13.23 17.26 -32.77
CA LYS A 759 -13.81 18.44 -33.41
C LYS A 759 -15.23 18.68 -32.91
N HIS A 760 -15.36 19.16 -31.68
CA HIS A 760 -16.65 19.40 -31.06
C HIS A 760 -17.34 20.63 -31.67
N PRO A 761 -18.63 20.57 -32.04
CA PRO A 761 -19.35 21.70 -32.65
C PRO A 761 -19.36 22.97 -31.79
N LYS A 762 -19.40 22.79 -30.47
CA LYS A 762 -19.48 23.88 -29.49
C LYS A 762 -18.12 24.38 -29.01
N PHE A 763 -17.14 23.47 -28.84
CA PHE A 763 -15.87 23.76 -28.16
C PHE A 763 -14.68 23.82 -29.12
N GLY A 764 -14.90 23.56 -30.41
CA GLY A 764 -13.83 23.53 -31.40
C GLY A 764 -12.99 22.26 -31.26
N LEU A 765 -11.68 22.38 -31.51
CA LEU A 765 -10.77 21.24 -31.49
C LEU A 765 -10.24 21.00 -30.08
N ILE A 766 -10.64 19.90 -29.47
CA ILE A 766 -10.25 19.48 -28.13
C ILE A 766 -9.07 18.48 -28.21
N GLY A 767 -8.09 18.62 -27.31
CA GLY A 767 -6.93 17.73 -27.21
C GLY A 767 -7.22 16.43 -26.46
N SER A 768 -6.44 15.38 -26.74
CA SER A 768 -6.59 14.08 -26.05
C SER A 768 -6.44 14.18 -24.54
N SER A 769 -5.53 15.02 -24.04
CA SER A 769 -5.31 15.26 -22.59
C SER A 769 -6.55 15.77 -21.86
N ASP A 770 -7.49 16.40 -22.57
CA ASP A 770 -8.68 17.01 -21.96
C ASP A 770 -9.83 16.01 -21.79
N PHE A 771 -9.85 14.91 -22.56
CA PHE A 771 -10.97 13.95 -22.55
C PHE A 771 -10.57 12.48 -22.36
N ILE A 772 -9.35 12.06 -22.67
CA ILE A 772 -8.93 10.66 -22.43
C ILE A 772 -9.03 10.29 -20.93
N PRO A 773 -8.51 11.11 -19.99
CA PRO A 773 -8.64 10.79 -18.56
C PRO A 773 -10.10 10.73 -18.09
N LEU A 774 -11.02 11.45 -18.75
CA LEU A 774 -12.45 11.41 -18.45
C LEU A 774 -13.05 10.05 -18.81
N PHE A 775 -12.74 9.52 -19.99
CA PHE A 775 -13.31 8.26 -20.48
C PHE A 775 -12.63 7.01 -19.91
N GLU A 776 -11.38 7.13 -19.46
CA GLU A 776 -10.75 6.09 -18.64
C GLU A 776 -11.46 5.96 -17.28
N ARG A 777 -11.72 7.08 -16.59
CA ARG A 777 -12.41 7.09 -15.29
C ARG A 777 -13.85 6.57 -15.36
N ASN A 778 -14.55 6.80 -16.47
CA ASN A 778 -15.95 6.39 -16.63
C ASN A 778 -16.10 5.02 -17.33
N GLY A 779 -14.99 4.37 -17.72
CA GLY A 779 -14.98 3.05 -18.33
C GLY A 779 -15.42 3.00 -19.81
N GLN A 780 -15.50 4.13 -20.51
CA GLN A 780 -15.90 4.20 -21.92
C GLN A 780 -14.73 4.38 -22.90
N ILE A 781 -13.47 4.39 -22.42
CA ILE A 781 -12.28 4.58 -23.27
C ILE A 781 -12.21 3.59 -24.44
N GLY A 782 -12.61 2.33 -24.23
CA GLY A 782 -12.61 1.32 -25.29
C GLY A 782 -13.45 1.68 -26.52
N LEU A 783 -14.47 2.54 -26.40
CA LEU A 783 -15.22 3.05 -27.57
C LEU A 783 -14.36 3.98 -28.44
N ILE A 784 -13.54 4.80 -27.80
CA ILE A 784 -12.62 5.73 -28.46
C ILE A 784 -11.45 4.94 -29.04
N ASP A 785 -10.86 4.04 -28.28
CA ASP A 785 -9.73 3.22 -28.70
C ASP A 785 -10.07 2.41 -29.95
N ASN A 786 -11.21 1.69 -29.96
CA ASN A 786 -11.68 0.97 -31.15
C ASN A 786 -11.88 1.87 -32.38
N TYR A 787 -12.40 3.09 -32.18
CA TYR A 787 -12.57 4.06 -33.27
C TYR A 787 -11.21 4.54 -33.80
N VAL A 788 -10.27 4.85 -32.90
CA VAL A 788 -8.93 5.33 -33.23
C VAL A 788 -8.13 4.24 -33.94
N TRP A 789 -8.16 3.00 -33.46
CA TRP A 789 -7.50 1.87 -34.11
C TRP A 789 -8.01 1.69 -35.54
N ARG A 790 -9.34 1.67 -35.72
CA ARG A 790 -9.95 1.53 -37.05
C ARG A 790 -9.56 2.66 -38.00
N GLU A 791 -9.69 3.92 -37.59
CA GLU A 791 -9.35 5.05 -38.46
C GLU A 791 -7.85 5.14 -38.72
N THR A 792 -7.01 4.71 -37.77
CA THR A 792 -5.55 4.65 -37.96
C THR A 792 -5.15 3.58 -38.97
N VAL A 793 -5.66 2.35 -38.83
CA VAL A 793 -5.42 1.25 -39.78
C VAL A 793 -5.91 1.64 -41.19
N LYS A 794 -7.09 2.23 -41.29
CA LYS A 794 -7.64 2.74 -42.56
C LYS A 794 -6.76 3.84 -43.18
N GLN A 795 -6.24 4.76 -42.37
CA GLN A 795 -5.35 5.82 -42.85
C GLN A 795 -3.97 5.29 -43.25
N ALA A 796 -3.42 4.31 -42.52
CA ALA A 796 -2.20 3.60 -42.88
C ALA A 796 -2.36 2.88 -44.23
N ALA A 797 -3.51 2.21 -44.46
CA ALA A 797 -3.82 1.55 -45.72
C ALA A 797 -3.86 2.53 -46.89
N LYS A 798 -4.49 3.70 -46.69
CA LYS A 798 -4.52 4.78 -47.68
C LYS A 798 -3.12 5.32 -48.00
N TRP A 799 -2.25 5.46 -47.01
CA TRP A 799 -0.86 5.87 -47.25
C TRP A 799 -0.04 4.77 -47.95
N LYS A 800 -0.24 3.49 -47.58
CA LYS A 800 0.37 2.34 -48.27
C LYS A 800 -0.04 2.29 -49.74
N GLU A 801 -1.32 2.48 -50.04
CA GLU A 801 -1.82 2.50 -51.42
C GLU A 801 -1.23 3.67 -52.23
N LYS A 802 -1.15 4.87 -51.65
CA LYS A 802 -0.70 6.07 -52.37
C LYS A 802 0.83 6.12 -52.56
N TYR A 803 1.60 5.73 -51.54
CA TYR A 803 3.06 5.89 -51.52
C TYR A 803 3.82 4.57 -51.69
N ASN A 804 3.10 3.44 -51.75
CA ASN A 804 3.66 2.09 -51.91
C ASN A 804 4.68 1.70 -50.83
N VAL A 805 4.53 2.27 -49.62
CA VAL A 805 5.34 1.98 -48.43
C VAL A 805 4.39 1.86 -47.24
N ALA A 806 4.51 0.78 -46.47
CA ALA A 806 3.84 0.65 -45.18
C ALA A 806 4.56 1.56 -44.17
N PHE A 807 3.87 2.59 -43.71
CA PHE A 807 4.40 3.54 -42.74
C PHE A 807 3.86 3.19 -41.34
N PRO A 808 4.72 2.81 -40.36
CA PRO A 808 4.26 2.41 -39.05
C PRO A 808 3.61 3.58 -38.30
N ILE A 809 2.43 3.32 -37.73
CA ILE A 809 1.74 4.29 -36.88
C ILE A 809 1.50 3.67 -35.52
N SER A 810 1.96 4.33 -34.46
CA SER A 810 1.69 3.89 -33.10
C SER A 810 0.30 4.30 -32.62
N VAL A 811 -0.37 3.39 -31.90
CA VAL A 811 -1.67 3.60 -31.27
C VAL A 811 -1.57 3.27 -29.78
N ASN A 812 -2.26 4.07 -28.98
CA ASN A 812 -2.37 3.84 -27.55
C ASN A 812 -3.30 2.66 -27.24
N LEU A 813 -2.94 1.87 -26.22
CA LEU A 813 -3.75 0.80 -25.66
C LEU A 813 -4.03 1.09 -24.18
N SER A 814 -5.29 1.37 -23.87
CA SER A 814 -5.70 1.66 -22.49
C SER A 814 -5.56 0.46 -21.56
N ARG A 815 -5.42 0.74 -20.26
CA ARG A 815 -5.38 -0.28 -19.20
C ARG A 815 -6.66 -1.12 -19.13
N ILE A 816 -7.80 -0.60 -19.59
CA ILE A 816 -9.07 -1.34 -19.58
C ILE A 816 -9.09 -2.34 -20.73
N ASP A 817 -8.60 -1.95 -21.90
CA ASP A 817 -8.67 -2.77 -23.11
C ASP A 817 -7.60 -3.87 -23.14
N ILE A 818 -6.48 -3.70 -22.40
CA ILE A 818 -5.40 -4.69 -22.38
C ILE A 818 -5.84 -6.06 -21.83
N PHE A 819 -6.84 -6.08 -20.95
CA PHE A 819 -7.39 -7.31 -20.36
C PHE A 819 -8.68 -7.78 -21.08
N ASP A 820 -9.06 -7.15 -22.20
CA ASP A 820 -10.18 -7.63 -23.02
C ASP A 820 -9.77 -8.89 -23.78
N SER A 821 -10.48 -9.99 -23.51
CA SER A 821 -10.32 -11.28 -24.22
C SER A 821 -10.43 -11.21 -25.75
N SER A 822 -11.03 -10.15 -26.29
CA SER A 822 -11.24 -9.93 -27.72
C SER A 822 -10.19 -9.04 -28.39
N LEU A 823 -9.23 -8.48 -27.63
CA LEU A 823 -8.22 -7.53 -28.10
C LEU A 823 -7.48 -8.04 -29.35
N GLU A 824 -6.90 -9.23 -29.25
CA GLU A 824 -6.13 -9.82 -30.35
C GLU A 824 -6.99 -10.03 -31.61
N THR A 825 -8.22 -10.51 -31.43
CA THR A 825 -9.14 -10.76 -32.55
C THR A 825 -9.53 -9.46 -33.24
N THR A 826 -9.65 -8.37 -32.47
CA THR A 826 -10.00 -7.04 -32.98
C THR A 826 -8.89 -6.48 -33.88
N PHE A 827 -7.63 -6.50 -33.42
CA PHE A 827 -6.51 -6.05 -34.24
C PHE A 827 -6.33 -6.90 -35.50
N ASP A 828 -6.42 -8.23 -35.37
CA ASP A 828 -6.30 -9.14 -36.52
C ASP A 828 -7.40 -8.86 -37.56
N SER A 829 -8.64 -8.67 -37.10
CA SER A 829 -9.77 -8.36 -37.99
C SER A 829 -9.60 -7.00 -38.69
N LEU A 830 -9.06 -5.98 -38.00
CA LEU A 830 -8.83 -4.66 -38.59
C LEU A 830 -7.74 -4.71 -39.67
N LEU A 831 -6.63 -5.38 -39.42
CA LEU A 831 -5.56 -5.52 -40.41
C LEU A 831 -6.01 -6.34 -41.63
N GLU A 832 -6.77 -7.42 -41.41
CA GLU A 832 -7.38 -8.21 -42.48
C GLU A 832 -8.37 -7.38 -43.32
N GLU A 833 -9.22 -6.58 -42.69
CA GLU A 833 -10.22 -5.72 -43.36
C GLU A 833 -9.57 -4.73 -44.34
N PHE A 834 -8.41 -4.16 -43.97
CA PHE A 834 -7.70 -3.15 -44.76
C PHE A 834 -6.45 -3.66 -45.51
N ASN A 835 -6.22 -4.98 -45.51
CA ASN A 835 -5.09 -5.64 -46.18
C ASN A 835 -3.72 -5.04 -45.80
N LEU A 836 -3.52 -4.92 -44.49
CA LEU A 836 -2.27 -4.48 -43.88
C LEU A 836 -1.58 -5.63 -43.13
N ASP A 837 -0.26 -5.51 -43.01
CA ASP A 837 0.56 -6.41 -42.21
C ASP A 837 0.76 -5.81 -40.82
N THR A 838 1.21 -6.60 -39.86
CA THR A 838 1.39 -6.16 -38.45
C THR A 838 2.44 -5.07 -38.26
N ASP A 839 3.33 -4.87 -39.24
CA ASP A 839 4.35 -3.81 -39.24
C ASP A 839 3.79 -2.39 -39.47
N ALA A 840 2.52 -2.30 -39.90
CA ALA A 840 1.85 -1.02 -40.13
C ALA A 840 1.41 -0.33 -38.82
N ILE A 841 1.31 -1.08 -37.71
CA ILE A 841 0.84 -0.57 -36.41
C ILE A 841 1.81 -0.94 -35.29
N GLU A 842 2.11 0.04 -34.44
CA GLU A 842 2.87 -0.15 -33.20
C GLU A 842 1.92 0.08 -32.01
N ILE A 843 2.01 -0.70 -30.94
CA ILE A 843 1.08 -0.61 -29.80
C ILE A 843 1.82 0.02 -28.63
N GLU A 844 1.29 1.11 -28.09
CA GLU A 844 1.82 1.81 -26.92
C GLU A 844 1.06 1.38 -25.65
N VAL A 845 1.78 0.92 -24.64
CA VAL A 845 1.24 0.46 -23.35
C VAL A 845 1.85 1.29 -22.24
N THR A 846 1.01 1.93 -21.42
CA THR A 846 1.50 2.75 -20.29
C THR A 846 2.14 1.91 -19.18
N GLU A 847 3.13 2.48 -18.50
CA GLU A 847 3.80 1.88 -17.34
C GLU A 847 2.81 1.43 -16.24
N SER A 848 1.77 2.22 -15.99
CA SER A 848 0.78 1.97 -14.93
C SER A 848 -0.01 0.66 -15.10
N ALA A 849 -0.03 0.08 -16.29
CA ALA A 849 -0.67 -1.20 -16.53
C ALA A 849 0.02 -2.37 -15.78
N TYR A 850 1.31 -2.23 -15.43
CA TYR A 850 2.13 -3.30 -14.85
C TYR A 850 1.83 -3.61 -13.37
N THR A 851 1.32 -2.68 -12.58
CA THR A 851 1.38 -2.75 -11.11
C THR A 851 0.40 -3.70 -10.42
N GLU A 852 -0.69 -4.12 -11.08
CA GLU A 852 -1.76 -4.91 -10.41
C GLU A 852 -1.83 -6.37 -10.88
N ASN A 853 -1.48 -6.68 -12.14
CA ASN A 853 -1.53 -8.04 -12.73
C ASN A 853 -0.36 -8.27 -13.71
N ALA A 854 0.88 -8.17 -13.22
CA ALA A 854 2.08 -8.22 -14.06
C ALA A 854 2.20 -9.49 -14.92
N GLU A 855 1.87 -10.67 -14.37
CA GLU A 855 1.99 -11.94 -15.09
C GLU A 855 1.03 -12.03 -16.29
N GLU A 856 -0.24 -11.68 -16.09
CA GLU A 856 -1.26 -11.71 -17.15
C GLU A 856 -0.94 -10.70 -18.27
N LEU A 857 -0.49 -9.51 -17.90
CA LEU A 857 -0.03 -8.49 -18.85
C LEU A 857 1.15 -8.99 -19.70
N ILE A 858 2.14 -9.62 -19.07
CA ILE A 858 3.31 -10.18 -19.76
C ILE A 858 2.87 -11.24 -20.78
N ASP A 859 1.92 -12.10 -20.44
CA ASP A 859 1.43 -13.15 -21.34
C ASP A 859 0.68 -12.60 -22.56
N ILE A 860 -0.14 -11.57 -22.37
CA ILE A 860 -0.86 -10.88 -23.48
C ILE A 860 0.14 -10.21 -24.43
N ILE A 861 1.14 -9.50 -23.89
CA ILE A 861 2.18 -8.85 -24.69
C ILE A 861 3.00 -9.88 -25.47
N LYS A 862 3.38 -11.01 -24.84
CA LYS A 862 4.07 -12.12 -25.53
C LYS A 862 3.23 -12.65 -26.69
N SER A 863 1.91 -12.75 -26.51
CA SER A 863 0.99 -13.21 -27.55
C SER A 863 0.93 -12.25 -28.74
N LEU A 864 0.77 -10.94 -28.47
CA LEU A 864 0.78 -9.90 -29.51
C LEU A 864 2.12 -9.87 -30.28
N ARG A 865 3.26 -9.95 -29.57
CA ARG A 865 4.58 -10.00 -30.23
C ARG A 865 4.77 -11.26 -31.06
N LYS A 866 4.25 -12.41 -30.62
CA LYS A 866 4.29 -13.65 -31.39
C LYS A 866 3.53 -13.53 -32.72
N LYS A 867 2.51 -12.67 -32.79
CA LYS A 867 1.78 -12.32 -34.02
C LYS A 867 2.50 -11.27 -34.88
N GLY A 868 3.57 -10.66 -34.36
CA GLY A 868 4.42 -9.71 -35.07
C GLY A 868 4.11 -8.24 -34.78
N TYR A 869 3.21 -7.92 -33.85
CA TYR A 869 3.01 -6.54 -33.41
C TYR A 869 4.23 -6.05 -32.63
N LYS A 870 4.62 -4.79 -32.84
CA LYS A 870 5.64 -4.11 -32.03
C LYS A 870 4.99 -3.43 -30.84
N ILE A 871 5.59 -3.60 -29.66
CA ILE A 871 5.07 -3.05 -28.41
C ILE A 871 6.03 -1.99 -27.86
N GLN A 872 5.51 -0.81 -27.54
CA GLN A 872 6.26 0.31 -26.99
C GLN A 872 5.76 0.58 -25.57
N MET A 873 6.67 0.79 -24.63
CA MET A 873 6.34 1.21 -23.27
C MET A 873 6.18 2.72 -23.24
N ASP A 874 5.03 3.21 -22.79
CA ASP A 874 4.72 4.64 -22.73
C ASP A 874 4.80 5.23 -21.31
N ASP A 875 5.01 6.55 -21.24
CA ASP A 875 5.10 7.34 -20.00
C ASP A 875 6.15 6.84 -18.99
N PHE A 876 7.26 6.25 -19.46
CA PHE A 876 8.27 5.67 -18.58
C PHE A 876 8.88 6.70 -17.63
N GLY A 877 8.86 6.38 -16.34
CA GLY A 877 9.45 7.17 -15.25
C GLY A 877 8.49 8.15 -14.57
N THR A 878 7.19 8.08 -14.90
CA THR A 878 6.13 8.84 -14.22
C THR A 878 5.46 8.06 -13.07
N GLY A 879 5.71 6.74 -12.98
CA GLY A 879 5.18 5.82 -11.98
C GLY A 879 6.22 5.19 -11.05
N TYR A 880 5.82 4.15 -10.31
CA TYR A 880 6.73 3.31 -9.52
C TYR A 880 7.46 2.32 -10.43
N SER A 881 8.40 2.82 -11.23
CA SER A 881 9.15 1.98 -12.16
C SER A 881 10.07 1.05 -11.37
N SER A 882 9.80 -0.25 -11.42
CA SER A 882 10.77 -1.25 -10.96
C SER A 882 11.72 -1.55 -12.12
N LEU A 883 13.02 -1.50 -11.92
CA LEU A 883 13.99 -2.01 -12.92
C LEU A 883 13.67 -3.47 -13.33
N ASN A 884 13.02 -4.23 -12.43
CA ASN A 884 12.52 -5.56 -12.73
C ASN A 884 11.50 -5.55 -13.89
N MET A 885 10.61 -4.55 -13.96
CA MET A 885 9.64 -4.37 -15.06
C MET A 885 10.32 -4.26 -16.42
N LEU A 886 11.31 -3.36 -16.55
CA LEU A 886 12.03 -3.17 -17.82
C LEU A 886 12.70 -4.46 -18.32
N SER A 887 13.20 -5.27 -17.39
CA SER A 887 13.86 -6.54 -17.73
C SER A 887 12.91 -7.73 -17.95
N SER A 888 11.72 -7.73 -17.36
CA SER A 888 10.75 -8.83 -17.48
C SER A 888 9.74 -8.62 -18.62
N MET A 889 9.46 -7.37 -18.97
CA MET A 889 8.42 -7.01 -19.91
C MET A 889 8.94 -7.12 -21.35
N PRO A 890 8.31 -7.94 -22.21
CA PRO A 890 8.80 -8.16 -23.55
C PRO A 890 8.37 -7.00 -24.46
N ILE A 891 9.06 -5.87 -24.43
CA ILE A 891 8.80 -4.68 -25.27
C ILE A 891 9.85 -4.51 -26.38
N ASP A 892 9.53 -3.67 -27.38
CA ASP A 892 10.36 -3.37 -28.55
C ASP A 892 10.92 -1.94 -28.56
N ALA A 893 10.35 -1.00 -27.79
CA ALA A 893 10.93 0.32 -27.55
C ALA A 893 10.46 0.91 -26.21
N LEU A 894 11.26 1.85 -25.66
CA LEU A 894 10.95 2.60 -24.45
C LEU A 894 10.68 4.07 -24.80
N LYS A 895 9.50 4.60 -24.46
CA LYS A 895 9.18 6.03 -24.60
C LYS A 895 9.46 6.74 -23.27
N MET A 896 10.42 7.66 -23.28
CA MET A 896 10.84 8.44 -22.12
C MET A 896 10.01 9.72 -22.03
N ASP A 897 9.33 9.91 -20.90
CA ASP A 897 8.38 11.02 -20.71
C ASP A 897 9.04 12.41 -20.80
N LYS A 898 8.25 13.39 -21.23
CA LYS A 898 8.67 14.79 -21.38
C LYS A 898 9.19 15.43 -20.08
N ALA A 899 8.78 14.94 -18.90
CA ALA A 899 9.29 15.43 -17.62
C ALA A 899 10.81 15.28 -17.54
N PHE A 900 11.37 14.27 -18.20
CA PHE A 900 12.82 14.08 -18.26
C PHE A 900 13.54 15.07 -19.19
N ILE A 901 12.81 15.62 -20.17
CA ILE A 901 13.34 16.47 -21.25
C ILE A 901 13.22 17.96 -20.93
N THR A 902 12.22 18.33 -20.14
CA THR A 902 11.84 19.74 -19.89
C THR A 902 13.02 20.59 -19.39
N ASP A 903 13.77 20.09 -18.39
CA ASP A 903 14.91 20.80 -17.77
C ASP A 903 16.29 20.31 -18.24
N LEU A 904 16.34 19.52 -19.32
CA LEU A 904 17.55 18.82 -19.79
C LEU A 904 18.72 19.77 -20.13
N THR A 905 18.45 21.01 -20.52
CA THR A 905 19.49 21.98 -20.90
C THR A 905 20.01 22.83 -19.75
N PHE A 906 19.35 22.80 -18.58
CA PHE A 906 19.66 23.67 -17.44
C PHE A 906 20.06 22.93 -16.17
N SER A 907 19.81 21.62 -16.08
CA SER A 907 20.04 20.82 -14.89
C SER A 907 21.04 19.69 -15.16
N GLU A 908 22.23 19.76 -14.56
CA GLU A 908 23.23 18.68 -14.65
C GLU A 908 22.71 17.36 -14.07
N LYS A 909 21.90 17.42 -13.00
CA LYS A 909 21.24 16.26 -12.42
C LYS A 909 20.28 15.61 -13.41
N GLN A 910 19.55 16.41 -14.18
CA GLN A 910 18.61 15.91 -15.18
C GLN A 910 19.34 15.24 -16.35
N ILE A 911 20.48 15.79 -16.76
CA ILE A 911 21.35 15.21 -17.79
C ILE A 911 21.85 13.83 -17.34
N GLN A 912 22.38 13.71 -16.12
CA GLN A 912 22.88 12.44 -15.57
C GLN A 912 21.77 11.38 -15.50
N LEU A 913 20.55 11.78 -15.12
CA LEU A 913 19.41 10.87 -15.07
C LEU A 913 19.03 10.34 -16.45
N VAL A 914 18.98 11.22 -17.46
CA VAL A 914 18.72 10.81 -18.85
C VAL A 914 19.84 9.92 -19.40
N GLU A 915 21.10 10.23 -19.10
CA GLU A 915 22.25 9.37 -19.45
C GLU A 915 22.09 7.95 -18.88
N LEU A 916 21.76 7.84 -17.59
CA LEU A 916 21.55 6.55 -16.93
C LEU A 916 20.41 5.73 -17.56
N ILE A 917 19.29 6.37 -17.88
CA ILE A 917 18.14 5.71 -18.53
C ILE A 917 18.53 5.18 -19.91
N LEU A 918 19.25 5.99 -20.71
CA LEU A 918 19.72 5.59 -22.03
C LEU A 918 20.72 4.43 -21.95
N ASP A 919 21.62 4.44 -20.97
CA ASP A 919 22.58 3.34 -20.76
C ASP A 919 21.87 2.04 -20.38
N ILE A 920 20.88 2.07 -19.47
CA ILE A 920 20.08 0.89 -19.09
C ILE A 920 19.33 0.35 -20.31
N ALA A 921 18.65 1.20 -21.07
CA ALA A 921 17.88 0.79 -22.23
C ALA A 921 18.79 0.16 -23.31
N LYS A 922 19.96 0.75 -23.53
CA LYS A 922 20.97 0.24 -24.45
C LYS A 922 21.49 -1.15 -24.03
N ASP A 923 21.77 -1.37 -22.75
CA ASP A 923 22.20 -2.68 -22.24
C ASP A 923 21.12 -3.76 -22.41
N LEU A 924 19.84 -3.36 -22.42
CA LEU A 924 18.70 -4.22 -22.71
C LEU A 924 18.40 -4.39 -24.22
N ASN A 925 19.22 -3.78 -25.10
CA ASN A 925 18.97 -3.68 -26.54
C ASN A 925 17.59 -3.08 -26.88
N LEU A 926 17.17 -2.10 -26.09
CA LEU A 926 15.87 -1.44 -26.21
C LEU A 926 16.04 -0.01 -26.73
N PRO A 927 15.57 0.30 -27.95
CA PRO A 927 15.60 1.66 -28.48
C PRO A 927 14.79 2.64 -27.62
N VAL A 928 15.30 3.85 -27.45
CA VAL A 928 14.63 4.90 -26.67
C VAL A 928 14.04 5.99 -27.56
N ILE A 929 12.78 6.29 -27.31
CA ILE A 929 12.02 7.37 -27.94
C ILE A 929 11.87 8.49 -26.90
N ALA A 930 12.55 9.62 -27.09
CA ALA A 930 12.40 10.78 -26.21
C ALA A 930 11.18 11.63 -26.60
N GLU A 931 10.27 11.84 -25.65
CA GLU A 931 9.06 12.62 -25.86
C GLU A 931 9.18 14.09 -25.43
N GLY A 932 8.36 14.95 -26.03
CA GLY A 932 8.27 16.35 -25.63
C GLY A 932 9.49 17.19 -25.98
N VAL A 933 10.24 16.84 -27.03
CA VAL A 933 11.37 17.66 -27.50
C VAL A 933 10.86 18.96 -28.15
N GLU A 934 11.12 20.11 -27.53
CA GLU A 934 10.58 21.40 -27.97
C GLU A 934 11.62 22.29 -28.66
N THR A 935 12.91 22.10 -28.36
CA THR A 935 14.01 22.97 -28.82
C THR A 935 15.09 22.19 -29.57
N GLU A 936 15.86 22.90 -30.41
CA GLU A 936 17.01 22.33 -31.11
C GLU A 936 18.09 21.91 -30.13
N GLU A 937 18.28 22.68 -29.05
CA GLU A 937 19.26 22.39 -28.00
C GLU A 937 18.96 21.08 -27.28
N GLN A 938 17.69 20.81 -26.93
CA GLN A 938 17.26 19.53 -26.36
C GLN A 938 17.52 18.37 -27.33
N MET A 939 17.19 18.54 -28.62
CA MET A 939 17.41 17.51 -29.64
C MET A 939 18.90 17.19 -29.80
N LEU A 940 19.75 18.22 -29.92
CA LEU A 940 21.20 18.03 -30.05
C LEU A 940 21.80 17.39 -28.79
N MET A 941 21.28 17.72 -27.61
CA MET A 941 21.70 17.09 -26.37
C MET A 941 21.32 15.61 -26.36
N LEU A 942 20.06 15.26 -26.63
CA LEU A 942 19.61 13.86 -26.72
C LEU A 942 20.39 13.06 -27.76
N LYS A 943 20.66 13.67 -28.93
CA LYS A 943 21.50 13.06 -29.97
C LYS A 943 22.89 12.73 -29.43
N LYS A 944 23.52 13.69 -28.72
CA LYS A 944 24.84 13.53 -28.11
C LYS A 944 24.86 12.45 -27.02
N LEU A 945 23.77 12.33 -26.25
CA LEU A 945 23.61 11.31 -25.22
C LEU A 945 23.33 9.91 -25.80
N GLY A 946 23.05 9.81 -27.10
CA GLY A 946 22.84 8.53 -27.78
C GLY A 946 21.39 8.07 -27.85
N CYS A 947 20.41 8.97 -27.66
CA CYS A 947 18.99 8.65 -27.85
C CYS A 947 18.69 8.40 -29.35
N ASP A 948 17.98 7.31 -29.65
CA ASP A 948 17.74 6.85 -31.03
C ASP A 948 16.70 7.72 -31.75
N ILE A 949 15.54 7.90 -31.12
CA ILE A 949 14.36 8.50 -31.72
C ILE A 949 13.89 9.66 -30.85
N ALA A 950 13.44 10.74 -31.47
CA ALA A 950 12.79 11.84 -30.75
C ALA A 950 11.46 12.22 -31.39
N GLN A 951 10.55 12.64 -30.51
CA GLN A 951 9.24 13.17 -30.84
C GLN A 951 8.99 14.45 -30.05
N GLY A 952 8.42 15.46 -30.72
CA GLY A 952 8.08 16.70 -30.04
C GLY A 952 7.83 17.87 -30.97
N TYR A 953 7.52 19.01 -30.37
CA TYR A 953 7.11 20.22 -31.09
C TYR A 953 8.23 20.86 -31.91
N TYR A 954 9.49 20.54 -31.59
CA TYR A 954 10.64 20.91 -32.42
C TYR A 954 10.48 20.45 -33.87
N PHE A 955 10.04 19.20 -34.07
CA PHE A 955 9.81 18.63 -35.40
C PHE A 955 8.45 19.06 -35.97
N ALA A 956 7.39 18.67 -35.28
CA ALA A 956 6.03 19.06 -35.60
C ALA A 956 5.10 18.81 -34.41
N LYS A 957 4.12 19.70 -34.26
CA LYS A 957 2.92 19.40 -33.46
C LYS A 957 2.12 18.28 -34.15
N PRO A 958 1.27 17.56 -33.42
CA PRO A 958 0.29 16.66 -34.03
C PRO A 958 -0.52 17.40 -35.11
N ILE A 959 -0.62 16.82 -36.31
CA ILE A 959 -1.27 17.45 -37.47
C ILE A 959 -2.27 16.51 -38.16
N PRO A 960 -3.31 17.05 -38.83
CA PRO A 960 -4.25 16.24 -39.61
C PRO A 960 -3.55 15.42 -40.72
N PRO A 961 -4.14 14.30 -41.15
CA PRO A 961 -3.54 13.40 -42.14
C PRO A 961 -3.15 14.12 -43.43
N GLU A 962 -3.97 15.04 -43.95
CA GLU A 962 -3.67 15.74 -45.21
C GLU A 962 -2.47 16.69 -45.07
N LYS A 963 -2.27 17.27 -43.88
CA LYS A 963 -1.11 18.12 -43.60
C LYS A 963 0.13 17.29 -43.33
N PHE A 964 -0.02 16.15 -42.65
CA PHE A 964 1.07 15.20 -42.41
C PHE A 964 1.63 14.70 -43.74
N GLU A 965 0.73 14.23 -44.60
CA GLU A 965 1.00 13.78 -45.94
C GLU A 965 1.80 14.81 -46.76
N LYS A 966 1.31 16.05 -46.83
CA LYS A 966 1.95 17.13 -47.60
C LYS A 966 3.28 17.63 -47.04
N ARG A 967 3.43 17.65 -45.70
CA ARG A 967 4.60 18.26 -45.05
C ARG A 967 5.74 17.28 -44.81
N ILE A 968 5.41 16.01 -44.61
CA ILE A 968 6.31 15.00 -44.09
C ILE A 968 6.52 13.90 -45.12
N LEU A 969 5.45 13.24 -45.59
CA LEU A 969 5.56 12.11 -46.52
C LEU A 969 5.97 12.56 -47.94
N GLU A 970 5.42 13.66 -48.45
CA GLU A 970 5.78 14.20 -49.79
C GLU A 970 7.18 14.83 -49.86
N LYS A 971 7.85 15.07 -48.72
CA LYS A 971 9.21 15.63 -48.70
C LYS A 971 10.31 14.57 -48.64
N GLN A 972 9.97 13.32 -48.32
CA GLN A 972 10.91 12.21 -48.20
C GLN A 972 10.93 11.27 -49.40
N ASN A 973 9.84 11.25 -50.18
CA ASN A 973 9.88 10.84 -51.59
C ASN A 973 10.47 11.96 -52.44
#